data_AF-A0A1W9TL78-F1
#
_entry.id   AF-A0A1W9TL78-F1
#
_cell.length_a   1.000
_cell.length_b   1.000
_cell.length_c   1.000
_cell.angle_alpha   90.00
_cell.angle_beta   90.00
_cell.angle_gamma   90.00
#
_symmetry.space_group_name_H-M   'P 1'
#
loop_
_entity.id
_entity.type
_entity.pdbx_description
1 polymer ?
#
loop_
_entity_poly.entity_id
_entity_poly.type
_entity_poly.pdbx_seq_one_letter_code
_entity_poly.pdbx_strand_id
1 'polypeptide(L)'
;MKLIKENYIGGAFLRKELNGYIDSKRFIFGDILIDFSKDRHIVKDLYIDKIKKYINIKSYEKYLSILDEFISPLEKFDNITNEELYGEINLLRKQFITNYTEIIEKEKKDYLKHICQKIQNSNNLKKLFLKIIYYNTTPGFQKYTSAIDDYNLLKIEINSSKNIIFIPGDYRQLPYILLLSNRLNADNIYILLKKESILNEPTTNDFLYLSRLIKFKNSIIPVEYYNNDIGINFKKININIKEKIKKIIKNSLVIATDEKMIFSLNNVNFEYFLLSKIQNIYSQRFTNLYITENKIPYIIAKIAPTTIHAERFSGVERIKKTLLHSRLNPQNLNQYYMNFYSTTYIPKNFSFKINSKKFNKIILERQNILNSFTAKWLKKREHNYIFSYYSLDSLKKIEYIPEKEKNAVMVNIVTLKNLNNITVTPIIGQNLIYPRNYVRTLNKEKNYLFLNFMYFATNKLVKWYNEKINSRPYEHIKFSNFYIDYQFKKIYDNHYLETFPLFNKGYIGLTENNEFIFGRKKISDGKIILNNVDISWKKENINKNIDTDIILYTPQYADSIKTIPDFKNFTLTVGKNRFNMVIINDKLIISRLGEVVLPPFGVVISIKKDLAKNYIQKIGFAKLEKNYYELKNYKLIIDINSNMDKKNIKWIYGGGTLIIENGKNLFKNTKLKTSEFKREGWFNILSMQTQETQLQKEERNPRSVIGISEKNEIFLATFSGRTKESKGVYYSELIKILEIEIGKIKYLLNLDGGASTCMG
;
A
#
# COMPACT_ATOMS: atom_id res chain seq x y z
N MET A 1 23.08 -34.61 -15.65
CA MET A 1 22.02 -33.64 -15.27
C MET A 1 22.63 -32.48 -14.49
N LYS A 2 22.59 -31.25 -15.00
CA LYS A 2 22.86 -30.06 -14.17
C LYS A 2 21.69 -29.89 -13.18
N LEU A 3 21.93 -29.47 -11.93
CA LEU A 3 20.86 -29.25 -10.94
C LEU A 3 20.06 -27.96 -11.20
N ILE A 4 20.70 -26.98 -11.81
CA ILE A 4 20.16 -25.64 -12.08
C ILE A 4 20.35 -25.29 -13.55
N LYS A 5 19.48 -24.42 -14.08
CA LYS A 5 19.61 -23.83 -15.42
C LYS A 5 20.63 -22.70 -15.42
N GLU A 6 21.07 -22.28 -16.60
CA GLU A 6 22.05 -21.19 -16.77
C GLU A 6 21.56 -19.85 -16.23
N ASN A 7 20.26 -19.58 -16.34
CA ASN A 7 19.60 -18.38 -15.84
C ASN A 7 19.10 -18.49 -14.38
N TYR A 8 19.53 -19.49 -13.62
CA TYR A 8 19.15 -19.63 -12.22
C TYR A 8 19.65 -18.46 -11.39
N ILE A 9 18.81 -17.95 -10.48
CA ILE A 9 19.15 -16.97 -9.45
C ILE A 9 18.76 -17.53 -8.08
N GLY A 10 19.52 -17.17 -7.03
CA GLY A 10 19.32 -17.68 -5.68
C GLY A 10 18.25 -16.93 -4.90
N GLY A 11 17.00 -16.96 -5.36
CA GLY A 11 15.89 -16.21 -4.77
C GLY A 11 14.80 -15.90 -5.78
N ALA A 12 13.87 -15.02 -5.43
CA ALA A 12 12.70 -14.77 -6.28
C ALA A 12 13.07 -14.03 -7.57
N PHE A 13 13.62 -12.83 -7.40
CA PHE A 13 13.97 -11.88 -8.46
C PHE A 13 15.10 -10.97 -7.98
N LEU A 14 15.87 -10.43 -8.92
CA LEU A 14 16.86 -9.41 -8.59
C LEU A 14 16.15 -8.12 -8.14
N ARG A 15 16.73 -7.41 -7.17
CA ARG A 15 16.12 -6.18 -6.64
C ARG A 15 15.82 -5.14 -7.72
N LYS A 16 16.71 -4.93 -8.69
CA LYS A 16 16.46 -4.03 -9.84
C LYS A 16 15.23 -4.39 -10.68
N GLU A 17 14.86 -5.66 -10.68
CA GLU A 17 13.65 -6.14 -11.33
C GLU A 17 12.45 -5.72 -10.49
N LEU A 18 12.52 -5.91 -9.17
CA LEU A 18 11.47 -5.52 -8.22
C LEU A 18 11.29 -3.99 -8.06
N ASN A 19 12.34 -3.20 -8.29
CA ASN A 19 12.35 -1.76 -8.06
C ASN A 19 11.34 -1.03 -8.95
N GLY A 20 10.22 -0.60 -8.35
CA GLY A 20 9.45 0.57 -8.79
C GLY A 20 10.11 1.87 -8.32
N TYR A 21 9.58 3.04 -8.72
CA TYR A 21 10.20 4.35 -8.40
C TYR A 21 10.42 4.58 -6.90
N ILE A 22 9.54 4.05 -6.04
CA ILE A 22 9.63 4.18 -4.58
C ILE A 22 10.34 2.97 -3.95
N ASP A 23 10.21 1.79 -4.54
CA ASP A 23 10.71 0.54 -3.96
C ASP A 23 12.23 0.42 -4.05
N SER A 24 12.90 1.18 -4.93
CA SER A 24 14.37 1.31 -4.92
C SER A 24 14.91 1.92 -3.62
N LYS A 25 14.07 2.65 -2.86
CA LYS A 25 14.41 3.25 -1.57
C LYS A 25 13.80 2.49 -0.38
N ARG A 26 13.27 1.30 -0.60
CA ARG A 26 12.62 0.49 0.44
C ARG A 26 13.13 -0.94 0.43
N PHE A 27 13.13 -1.55 1.61
CA PHE A 27 13.31 -2.99 1.75
C PHE A 27 12.42 -3.47 2.87
N ILE A 28 11.42 -4.26 2.50
CA ILE A 28 10.47 -4.87 3.43
C ILE A 28 10.47 -6.36 3.13
N PHE A 29 11.19 -7.12 3.96
CA PHE A 29 11.33 -8.55 3.79
C PHE A 29 11.54 -9.24 5.15
N GLY A 30 10.74 -10.27 5.43
CA GLY A 30 10.77 -10.93 6.73
C GLY A 30 10.40 -9.97 7.86
N ASP A 31 11.34 -9.81 8.79
CA ASP A 31 11.29 -8.95 9.98
C ASP A 31 12.04 -7.61 9.79
N ILE A 32 12.60 -7.35 8.61
CA ILE A 32 13.30 -6.10 8.28
C ILE A 32 12.35 -5.09 7.64
N LEU A 33 12.39 -3.85 8.14
CA LEU A 33 11.68 -2.70 7.59
C LEU A 33 12.65 -1.53 7.39
N ILE A 34 12.94 -1.24 6.11
CA ILE A 34 13.75 -0.11 5.68
C ILE A 34 12.90 0.77 4.76
N ASP A 35 12.82 2.08 5.06
CA ASP A 35 12.13 3.08 4.21
C ASP A 35 12.89 4.40 4.21
N PHE A 36 13.64 4.62 3.12
CA PHE A 36 14.31 5.88 2.79
C PHE A 36 13.52 6.75 1.81
N SER A 37 12.31 6.33 1.45
CA SER A 37 11.48 7.08 0.52
C SER A 37 10.90 8.33 1.18
N LYS A 38 10.64 9.36 0.38
CA LYS A 38 9.93 10.57 0.82
C LYS A 38 10.59 11.24 2.05
N ASP A 39 11.91 11.38 1.98
CA ASP A 39 12.78 12.00 3.01
C ASP A 39 12.75 11.29 4.37
N ARG A 40 12.28 10.04 4.43
CA ARG A 40 12.31 9.28 5.67
C ARG A 40 13.68 8.63 5.87
N HIS A 41 13.97 8.35 7.13
CA HIS A 41 15.08 7.51 7.54
C HIS A 41 14.55 6.50 8.55
N ILE A 42 14.03 5.38 8.05
CA ILE A 42 13.51 4.29 8.88
C ILE A 42 14.37 3.07 8.62
N VAL A 43 15.01 2.57 9.68
CA VAL A 43 15.71 1.29 9.71
C VAL A 43 15.26 0.55 10.96
N LYS A 44 14.56 -0.57 10.76
CA LYS A 44 14.04 -1.39 11.85
C LYS A 44 14.27 -2.85 11.58
N ASP A 45 14.66 -3.55 12.63
CA ASP A 45 14.69 -4.99 12.70
C ASP A 45 13.71 -5.44 13.79
N LEU A 46 12.51 -5.83 13.37
CA LEU A 46 11.41 -6.13 14.28
C LEU A 46 11.68 -7.38 15.13
N TYR A 47 12.54 -8.28 14.66
CA TYR A 47 12.91 -9.47 15.42
C TYR A 47 13.89 -9.10 16.53
N ILE A 48 14.92 -8.33 16.20
CA ILE A 48 15.89 -7.84 17.20
C ILE A 48 15.20 -6.93 18.22
N ASP A 49 14.27 -6.06 17.80
CA ASP A 49 13.43 -5.26 18.70
C ASP A 49 12.64 -6.15 19.69
N LYS A 50 12.08 -7.26 19.22
CA LYS A 50 11.31 -8.21 20.05
C LYS A 50 12.19 -8.90 21.09
N ILE A 51 13.42 -9.31 20.71
CA ILE A 51 14.34 -10.00 21.61
C ILE A 51 15.26 -9.06 22.39
N LYS A 52 15.04 -7.73 22.29
CA LYS A 52 15.88 -6.69 22.92
C LYS A 52 16.17 -6.93 24.40
N LYS A 53 15.21 -7.50 25.13
CA LYS A 53 15.34 -7.83 26.56
C LYS A 53 16.34 -8.97 26.88
N TYR A 54 16.75 -9.75 25.88
CA TYR A 54 17.67 -10.89 26.02
C TYR A 54 19.07 -10.59 25.45
N ILE A 55 19.30 -9.38 24.95
CA ILE A 55 20.54 -8.98 24.31
C ILE A 55 21.14 -7.77 25.02
N ASN A 56 22.46 -7.63 24.94
CA ASN A 56 23.16 -6.49 25.52
C ASN A 56 22.75 -5.19 24.78
N ILE A 57 22.38 -4.14 25.53
CA ILE A 57 21.93 -2.86 24.96
C ILE A 57 22.98 -2.20 24.05
N LYS A 58 24.27 -2.27 24.41
CA LYS A 58 25.37 -1.72 23.60
C LYS A 58 25.55 -2.51 22.30
N SER A 59 25.42 -3.84 22.36
CA SER A 59 25.45 -4.69 21.16
C SER A 59 24.27 -4.40 20.23
N TYR A 60 23.07 -4.19 20.79
CA TYR A 60 21.88 -3.81 20.04
C TYR A 60 22.05 -2.45 19.33
N GLU A 61 22.52 -1.42 20.04
CA GLU A 61 22.74 -0.09 19.47
C GLU A 61 23.83 -0.13 18.40
N LYS A 62 24.92 -0.85 18.65
CA LYS A 62 25.99 -1.06 17.66
C LYS A 62 25.48 -1.79 16.41
N TYR A 63 24.69 -2.84 16.59
CA TYR A 63 24.07 -3.57 15.48
C TYR A 63 23.21 -2.65 14.61
N LEU A 64 22.32 -1.86 15.21
CA LEU A 64 21.45 -0.96 14.44
C LEU A 64 22.23 0.12 13.70
N SER A 65 23.27 0.69 14.32
CA SER A 65 24.16 1.65 13.67
C SER A 65 24.85 1.06 12.44
N ILE A 66 25.42 -0.14 12.57
CA ILE A 66 26.08 -0.84 11.46
C ILE A 66 25.07 -1.27 10.39
N LEU A 67 23.87 -1.70 10.79
CA LEU A 67 22.81 -2.04 9.85
C LEU A 67 22.44 -0.82 9.00
N ASP A 68 22.22 0.33 9.64
CA ASP A 68 21.88 1.60 8.99
C ASP A 68 22.95 2.03 7.97
N GLU A 69 24.23 1.96 8.35
CA GLU A 69 25.36 2.23 7.43
C GLU A 69 25.41 1.23 6.26
N PHE A 70 25.27 -0.07 6.55
CA PHE A 70 25.32 -1.14 5.55
C PHE A 70 24.23 -1.00 4.47
N ILE A 71 23.01 -0.63 4.90
CA ILE A 71 21.83 -0.56 4.02
C ILE A 71 21.59 0.83 3.41
N SER A 72 22.24 1.88 3.91
CA SER A 72 22.14 3.26 3.40
C SER A 72 22.27 3.35 1.87
N PRO A 73 23.27 2.73 1.22
CA PRO A 73 23.35 2.70 -0.25
C PRO A 73 22.52 1.55 -0.82
N LEU A 74 21.19 1.58 -0.65
CA LEU A 74 20.31 0.45 -0.99
C LEU A 74 20.42 0.01 -2.47
N GLU A 75 20.74 0.95 -3.37
CA GLU A 75 20.96 0.73 -4.80
C GLU A 75 22.17 -0.18 -5.08
N LYS A 76 23.15 -0.27 -4.17
CA LYS A 76 24.28 -1.21 -4.27
C LYS A 76 23.82 -2.67 -4.35
N PHE A 77 22.63 -2.97 -3.83
CA PHE A 77 22.06 -4.32 -3.77
C PHE A 77 21.15 -4.65 -4.96
N ASP A 78 21.10 -3.80 -6.00
CA ASP A 78 20.20 -3.98 -7.15
C ASP A 78 20.44 -5.27 -7.95
N ASN A 79 21.66 -5.80 -7.90
CA ASN A 79 22.06 -7.02 -8.60
C ASN A 79 21.99 -8.30 -7.74
N ILE A 80 21.45 -8.23 -6.53
CA ILE A 80 21.15 -9.41 -5.70
C ILE A 80 19.65 -9.52 -5.45
N THR A 81 19.21 -10.66 -4.96
CA THR A 81 17.81 -10.90 -4.56
C THR A 81 17.53 -10.36 -3.15
N ASN A 82 16.24 -10.24 -2.79
CA ASN A 82 15.85 -9.88 -1.42
C ASN A 82 16.27 -10.97 -0.41
N GLU A 83 16.23 -12.24 -0.85
CA GLU A 83 16.64 -13.40 -0.07
C GLU A 83 18.14 -13.37 0.27
N GLU A 84 18.97 -12.97 -0.69
CA GLU A 84 20.42 -12.80 -0.50
C GLU A 84 20.72 -11.62 0.43
N LEU A 85 20.09 -10.45 0.22
CA LEU A 85 20.30 -9.29 1.10
C LEU A 85 19.89 -9.59 2.54
N TYR A 86 18.77 -10.29 2.73
CA TYR A 86 18.35 -10.73 4.06
C TYR A 86 19.41 -11.64 4.70
N GLY A 87 20.03 -12.51 3.91
CA GLY A 87 21.13 -13.37 4.35
C GLY A 87 22.32 -12.58 4.90
N GLU A 88 22.73 -11.53 4.20
CA GLU A 88 23.78 -10.60 4.66
C GLU A 88 23.39 -9.90 5.97
N ILE A 89 22.14 -9.45 6.10
CA ILE A 89 21.64 -8.84 7.34
C ILE A 89 21.65 -9.86 8.50
N ASN A 90 21.31 -11.12 8.23
CA ASN A 90 21.38 -12.18 9.24
C ASN A 90 22.82 -12.50 9.68
N LEU A 91 23.80 -12.34 8.79
CA LEU A 91 25.22 -12.42 9.16
C LEU A 91 25.62 -11.28 10.10
N LEU A 92 25.18 -10.05 9.83
CA LEU A 92 25.39 -8.92 10.75
C LEU A 92 24.78 -9.20 12.13
N ARG A 93 23.57 -9.78 12.20
CA ARG A 93 22.97 -10.17 13.49
C ARG A 93 23.88 -11.11 14.27
N LYS A 94 24.38 -12.18 13.63
CA LYS A 94 25.27 -13.16 14.28
C LYS A 94 26.59 -12.53 14.73
N GLN A 95 27.13 -11.61 13.95
CA GLN A 95 28.39 -10.94 14.26
C GLN A 95 28.28 -10.03 15.49
N PHE A 96 27.18 -9.28 15.62
CA PHE A 96 27.04 -8.26 16.67
C PHE A 96 26.25 -8.75 17.89
N ILE A 97 25.48 -9.83 17.76
CA ILE A 97 24.63 -10.38 18.82
C ILE A 97 25.09 -11.81 19.13
N THR A 98 25.98 -11.94 20.11
CA THR A 98 26.71 -13.18 20.44
C THR A 98 25.81 -14.36 20.79
N ASN A 99 24.68 -14.15 21.45
CA ASN A 99 23.72 -15.19 21.84
C ASN A 99 22.54 -15.38 20.86
N TYR A 100 22.61 -14.77 19.66
CA TYR A 100 21.50 -14.76 18.70
C TYR A 100 21.01 -16.17 18.32
N THR A 101 21.94 -17.08 18.00
CA THR A 101 21.60 -18.45 17.59
C THR A 101 20.93 -19.23 18.72
N GLU A 102 21.44 -19.11 19.94
CA GLU A 102 20.88 -19.80 21.13
C GLU A 102 19.45 -19.33 21.43
N ILE A 103 19.20 -18.02 21.35
CA ILE A 103 17.86 -17.45 21.54
C ILE A 103 16.87 -18.03 20.52
N ILE A 104 17.26 -18.07 19.23
CA ILE A 104 16.40 -18.62 18.16
C ILE A 104 16.11 -20.09 18.41
N GLU A 105 17.14 -20.90 18.70
CA GLU A 105 16.96 -22.33 18.92
C GLU A 105 16.05 -22.61 20.13
N LYS A 106 16.16 -21.81 21.19
CA LYS A 106 15.28 -21.93 22.36
C LYS A 106 13.83 -21.60 22.00
N GLU A 107 13.57 -20.45 21.36
CA GLU A 107 12.20 -20.07 20.94
C GLU A 107 11.59 -21.14 20.03
N LYS A 108 12.36 -21.71 19.10
CA LYS A 108 11.91 -22.79 18.21
C LYS A 108 11.55 -24.05 18.96
N LYS A 109 12.41 -24.52 19.88
CA LYS A 109 12.17 -25.75 20.67
C LYS A 109 10.90 -25.64 21.50
N ASP A 110 10.68 -24.50 22.17
CA ASP A 110 9.47 -24.25 22.95
C ASP A 110 8.21 -24.31 22.07
N TYR A 111 8.28 -23.72 20.87
CA TYR A 111 7.17 -23.73 19.92
C TYR A 111 6.92 -25.12 19.31
N LEU A 112 7.98 -25.85 18.95
CA LEU A 112 7.89 -27.22 18.45
C LEU A 112 7.26 -28.16 19.48
N LYS A 113 7.66 -28.07 20.74
CA LYS A 113 7.05 -28.82 21.85
C LYS A 113 5.54 -28.56 21.93
N HIS A 114 5.14 -27.29 21.85
CA HIS A 114 3.74 -26.91 21.87
C HIS A 114 2.94 -27.46 20.67
N ILE A 115 3.53 -27.39 19.47
CA ILE A 115 2.93 -27.98 18.27
C ILE A 115 2.75 -29.48 18.47
N CYS A 116 3.79 -30.22 18.86
CA CYS A 116 3.74 -31.68 19.04
C CYS A 116 2.66 -32.10 20.04
N GLN A 117 2.47 -31.36 21.14
CA GLN A 117 1.39 -31.63 22.12
C GLN A 117 -0.02 -31.44 21.54
N LYS A 118 -0.19 -30.55 20.57
CA LYS A 118 -1.49 -30.23 19.95
C LYS A 118 -1.77 -31.00 18.67
N ILE A 119 -0.78 -31.70 18.09
CA ILE A 119 -1.00 -32.40 16.85
C ILE A 119 -1.91 -33.61 17.08
N GLN A 120 -3.14 -33.48 16.60
CA GLN A 120 -4.05 -34.61 16.46
C GLN A 120 -3.66 -35.47 15.26
N ASN A 121 -3.59 -36.79 15.48
CA ASN A 121 -3.49 -37.79 14.43
C ASN A 121 -4.73 -37.73 13.53
N SER A 122 -4.58 -37.18 12.32
CA SER A 122 -5.65 -37.13 11.31
C SER A 122 -5.42 -38.22 10.28
N ASN A 123 -6.26 -39.25 10.17
CA ASN A 123 -6.08 -40.33 9.17
C ASN A 123 -6.23 -39.85 7.71
N ASN A 124 -6.79 -38.66 7.49
CA ASN A 124 -6.95 -38.09 6.16
C ASN A 124 -5.65 -37.41 5.66
N LEU A 125 -5.08 -37.95 4.57
CA LEU A 125 -3.85 -37.47 3.93
C LEU A 125 -3.96 -36.02 3.42
N LYS A 126 -5.11 -35.64 2.83
CA LYS A 126 -5.33 -34.25 2.35
C LYS A 126 -5.31 -33.26 3.51
N LYS A 127 -5.93 -33.60 4.65
CA LYS A 127 -5.87 -32.77 5.86
C LYS A 127 -4.43 -32.55 6.36
N LEU A 128 -3.57 -33.57 6.29
CA LEU A 128 -2.15 -33.44 6.67
C LEU A 128 -1.41 -32.46 5.75
N PHE A 129 -1.58 -32.59 4.43
CA PHE A 129 -0.99 -31.62 3.49
C PHE A 129 -1.50 -30.19 3.71
N LEU A 130 -2.80 -30.02 3.98
CA LEU A 130 -3.35 -28.71 4.32
C LEU A 130 -2.76 -28.15 5.64
N LYS A 131 -2.48 -29.00 6.63
CA LYS A 131 -1.75 -28.56 7.85
C LYS A 131 -0.30 -28.17 7.56
N ILE A 132 0.39 -28.85 6.65
CA ILE A 132 1.74 -28.48 6.19
C ILE A 132 1.71 -27.12 5.46
N ILE A 133 0.68 -26.87 4.67
CA ILE A 133 0.48 -25.62 3.91
C ILE A 133 0.12 -24.44 4.84
N TYR A 134 -0.85 -24.63 5.72
CA TYR A 134 -1.42 -23.60 6.59
C TYR A 134 -0.87 -23.64 8.03
N TYR A 135 0.35 -24.13 8.20
CA TYR A 135 0.99 -24.38 9.50
C TYR A 135 0.98 -23.18 10.47
N ASN A 136 0.91 -21.95 9.96
CA ASN A 136 0.89 -20.70 10.73
C ASN A 136 -0.30 -19.78 10.33
N THR A 137 -1.39 -20.37 9.83
CA THR A 137 -2.59 -19.60 9.42
C THR A 137 -3.80 -19.99 10.25
N THR A 138 -4.42 -19.02 10.91
CA THR A 138 -5.65 -19.21 11.67
C THR A 138 -6.79 -19.69 10.75
N PRO A 139 -7.63 -20.67 11.15
CA PRO A 139 -8.67 -21.25 10.30
C PRO A 139 -9.59 -20.24 9.60
N GLY A 140 -9.94 -19.14 10.27
CA GLY A 140 -10.75 -18.06 9.70
C GLY A 140 -10.16 -17.36 8.47
N PHE A 141 -8.86 -17.48 8.23
CA PHE A 141 -8.16 -16.88 7.07
C PHE A 141 -7.81 -17.92 5.99
N GLN A 142 -8.10 -19.20 6.19
CA GLN A 142 -7.78 -20.26 5.22
C GLN A 142 -8.81 -20.31 4.10
N LYS A 143 -8.34 -20.61 2.87
CA LYS A 143 -9.20 -20.89 1.72
C LYS A 143 -9.21 -22.40 1.45
N TYR A 144 -10.38 -23.01 1.41
CA TYR A 144 -10.50 -24.46 1.27
C TYR A 144 -10.46 -24.97 -0.18
N THR A 145 -10.47 -24.07 -1.15
CA THR A 145 -10.37 -24.40 -2.58
C THR A 145 -9.24 -23.62 -3.24
N SER A 146 -8.57 -24.25 -4.20
CA SER A 146 -7.54 -23.62 -5.04
C SER A 146 -7.77 -23.94 -6.51
N ALA A 147 -7.40 -22.99 -7.38
CA ALA A 147 -7.34 -23.20 -8.82
C ALA A 147 -6.11 -24.03 -9.26
N ILE A 148 -5.17 -24.27 -8.35
CA ILE A 148 -3.93 -25.02 -8.57
C ILE A 148 -3.86 -26.09 -7.47
N ASP A 149 -4.51 -27.24 -7.68
CA ASP A 149 -4.59 -28.35 -6.72
C ASP A 149 -4.35 -29.70 -7.41
N ASP A 150 -3.10 -30.14 -7.49
CA ASP A 150 -2.69 -31.45 -8.02
C ASP A 150 -2.67 -32.54 -6.93
N TYR A 151 -3.47 -32.40 -5.88
CA TYR A 151 -3.48 -33.36 -4.77
C TYR A 151 -3.64 -34.81 -5.23
N ASN A 152 -4.50 -35.08 -6.21
CA ASN A 152 -4.71 -36.44 -6.71
C ASN A 152 -3.46 -37.02 -7.38
N LEU A 153 -2.74 -36.21 -8.17
CA LEU A 153 -1.50 -36.62 -8.80
C LEU A 153 -0.40 -36.83 -7.76
N LEU A 154 -0.27 -35.91 -6.80
CA LEU A 154 0.64 -36.07 -5.66
C LEU A 154 0.36 -37.36 -4.89
N LYS A 155 -0.91 -37.68 -4.65
CA LYS A 155 -1.33 -38.91 -3.95
C LYS A 155 -0.92 -40.17 -4.72
N ILE A 156 -1.01 -40.17 -6.05
CA ILE A 156 -0.58 -41.31 -6.87
C ILE A 156 0.94 -41.46 -6.78
N GLU A 157 1.69 -40.39 -7.06
CA GLU A 157 3.15 -40.43 -7.12
C GLU A 157 3.78 -40.71 -5.75
N ILE A 158 3.21 -40.18 -4.66
CA ILE A 158 3.74 -40.44 -3.32
C ILE A 158 3.55 -41.90 -2.89
N ASN A 159 2.50 -42.57 -3.39
CA ASN A 159 2.24 -43.98 -3.10
C ASN A 159 3.09 -44.93 -3.95
N SER A 160 3.54 -44.50 -5.13
CA SER A 160 4.39 -45.30 -6.03
C SER A 160 5.89 -45.05 -5.85
N SER A 161 6.27 -44.04 -5.07
CA SER A 161 7.67 -43.61 -4.93
C SER A 161 8.40 -44.36 -3.82
N LYS A 162 9.53 -45.00 -4.17
CA LYS A 162 10.43 -45.63 -3.20
C LYS A 162 11.27 -44.64 -2.40
N ASN A 163 11.64 -43.51 -3.01
CA ASN A 163 12.41 -42.46 -2.36
C ASN A 163 11.64 -41.14 -2.42
N ILE A 164 11.56 -40.45 -1.30
CA ILE A 164 10.87 -39.16 -1.19
C ILE A 164 11.81 -38.15 -0.56
N ILE A 165 11.87 -36.94 -1.11
CA ILE A 165 12.63 -35.83 -0.58
C ILE A 165 11.66 -34.74 -0.13
N PHE A 166 11.71 -34.37 1.15
CA PHE A 166 11.06 -33.18 1.66
C PHE A 166 12.03 -32.01 1.72
N ILE A 167 11.59 -30.85 1.24
CA ILE A 167 12.28 -29.57 1.35
C ILE A 167 11.39 -28.60 2.15
N PRO A 168 11.47 -28.63 3.49
CA PRO A 168 10.69 -27.76 4.35
C PRO A 168 11.18 -26.31 4.31
N GLY A 169 10.27 -25.34 4.20
CA GLY A 169 10.63 -23.93 4.22
C GLY A 169 10.45 -23.25 5.59
N ASP A 170 9.76 -23.90 6.53
CA ASP A 170 9.59 -23.41 7.91
C ASP A 170 9.67 -24.56 8.93
N TYR A 171 10.35 -24.33 10.06
CA TYR A 171 10.52 -25.33 11.12
C TYR A 171 9.20 -25.88 11.67
N ARG A 172 8.12 -25.08 11.64
CA ARG A 172 6.79 -25.48 12.13
C ARG A 172 6.11 -26.51 11.22
N GLN A 173 6.63 -26.73 10.02
CA GLN A 173 6.14 -27.77 9.11
C GLN A 173 6.73 -29.15 9.46
N LEU A 174 7.90 -29.20 10.12
CA LEU A 174 8.60 -30.45 10.41
C LEU A 174 7.74 -31.47 11.17
N PRO A 175 7.01 -31.14 12.24
CA PRO A 175 6.19 -32.12 12.95
C PRO A 175 5.14 -32.78 12.04
N TYR A 176 4.52 -32.03 11.13
CA TYR A 176 3.53 -32.55 10.20
C TYR A 176 4.16 -33.38 9.08
N ILE A 177 5.33 -32.98 8.58
CA ILE A 177 6.10 -33.75 7.60
C ILE A 177 6.52 -35.07 8.21
N LEU A 178 7.02 -35.09 9.44
CA LEU A 178 7.42 -36.31 10.13
C LEU A 178 6.25 -37.27 10.37
N LEU A 179 5.08 -36.75 10.75
CA LEU A 179 3.87 -37.56 10.87
C LEU A 179 3.35 -38.09 9.54
N LEU A 180 3.50 -37.31 8.47
CA LEU A 180 3.20 -37.75 7.11
C LEU A 180 4.17 -38.88 6.72
N SER A 181 5.47 -38.70 6.93
CA SER A 181 6.53 -39.67 6.63
C SER A 181 6.27 -41.04 7.24
N ASN A 182 5.75 -41.12 8.46
CA ASN A 182 5.39 -42.37 9.13
C ASN A 182 4.26 -43.17 8.45
N ARG A 183 3.58 -42.58 7.47
CA ARG A 183 2.42 -43.17 6.78
C ARG A 183 2.67 -43.48 5.32
N LEU A 184 3.86 -43.12 4.82
CA LEU A 184 4.24 -43.36 3.44
C LEU A 184 4.91 -44.73 3.33
N ASN A 185 4.67 -45.42 2.21
CA ASN A 185 5.32 -46.69 1.89
C ASN A 185 6.62 -46.46 1.11
N ALA A 186 7.48 -45.56 1.60
CA ALA A 186 8.76 -45.24 0.98
C ALA A 186 9.91 -45.91 1.73
N ASP A 187 10.88 -46.45 0.98
CA ASP A 187 12.08 -47.09 1.51
C ASP A 187 12.97 -46.06 2.23
N ASN A 188 13.17 -44.90 1.59
CA ASN A 188 13.97 -43.80 2.13
C ASN A 188 13.23 -42.47 2.05
N ILE A 189 13.23 -41.73 3.16
CA ILE A 189 12.69 -40.39 3.22
C ILE A 189 13.81 -39.42 3.58
N TYR A 190 14.21 -38.58 2.63
CA TYR A 190 15.23 -37.56 2.85
C TYR A 190 14.59 -36.23 3.24
N ILE A 191 15.20 -35.51 4.19
CA ILE A 191 14.77 -34.16 4.54
C ILE A 191 15.96 -33.22 4.38
N LEU A 192 15.87 -32.26 3.45
CA LEU A 192 16.93 -31.27 3.27
C LEU A 192 16.79 -30.18 4.34
N LEU A 193 17.85 -29.98 5.12
CA LEU A 193 17.84 -29.08 6.27
C LEU A 193 19.08 -28.18 6.24
N LYS A 194 18.93 -26.94 6.72
CA LYS A 194 20.08 -26.05 6.88
C LYS A 194 20.92 -26.47 8.07
N LYS A 195 22.22 -26.26 7.96
CA LYS A 195 23.13 -26.36 9.10
C LYS A 195 22.82 -25.30 10.17
N GLU A 196 22.48 -24.09 9.74
CA GLU A 196 22.24 -22.96 10.63
C GLU A 196 20.89 -22.28 10.35
N SER A 197 20.30 -21.72 11.41
CA SER A 197 19.00 -21.07 11.32
C SER A 197 19.11 -19.71 10.63
N ILE A 198 18.18 -19.47 9.70
CA ILE A 198 17.94 -18.16 9.08
C ILE A 198 16.44 -17.94 9.12
N LEU A 199 16.02 -16.84 9.75
CA LEU A 199 14.61 -16.57 10.01
C LEU A 199 13.96 -17.80 10.72
N ASN A 200 12.97 -18.43 10.09
CA ASN A 200 12.23 -19.58 10.59
C ASN A 200 12.51 -20.85 9.79
N GLU A 201 13.61 -20.91 9.03
CA GLU A 201 13.98 -22.11 8.28
C GLU A 201 14.42 -23.25 9.20
N PRO A 202 14.08 -24.51 8.87
CA PRO A 202 14.40 -25.68 9.68
C PRO A 202 15.88 -26.04 9.60
N THR A 203 16.43 -26.47 10.74
CA THR A 203 17.81 -26.98 10.84
C THR A 203 17.88 -28.45 11.17
N THR A 204 19.07 -29.04 11.04
CA THR A 204 19.36 -30.40 11.54
C THR A 204 19.08 -30.52 13.04
N ASN A 205 19.36 -29.48 13.84
CA ASN A 205 19.06 -29.45 15.27
C ASN A 205 17.54 -29.52 15.55
N ASP A 206 16.72 -28.85 14.74
CA ASP A 206 15.26 -28.90 14.85
C ASP A 206 14.75 -30.33 14.61
N PHE A 207 15.30 -31.02 13.60
CA PHE A 207 14.98 -32.43 13.32
C PHE A 207 15.44 -33.37 14.44
N LEU A 208 16.67 -33.23 14.93
CA LEU A 208 17.22 -34.06 16.02
C LEU A 208 16.44 -33.87 17.33
N TYR A 209 15.89 -32.68 17.57
CA TYR A 209 15.01 -32.44 18.71
C TYR A 209 13.68 -33.20 18.54
N LEU A 210 13.06 -33.11 17.36
CA LEU A 210 11.79 -33.79 17.08
C LEU A 210 11.91 -35.31 17.00
N SER A 211 13.04 -35.84 16.56
CA SER A 211 13.30 -37.29 16.50
C SER A 211 13.30 -37.96 17.87
N ARG A 212 13.57 -37.19 18.93
CA ARG A 212 13.46 -37.67 20.33
C ARG A 212 12.01 -37.68 20.82
N LEU A 213 11.14 -36.88 20.22
CA LEU A 213 9.74 -36.74 20.62
C LEU A 213 8.79 -37.63 19.81
N ILE A 214 9.15 -37.94 18.56
CA ILE A 214 8.32 -38.68 17.62
C ILE A 214 9.04 -39.97 17.23
N LYS A 215 8.44 -41.13 17.50
CA LYS A 215 8.95 -42.42 17.01
C LYS A 215 8.67 -42.56 15.51
N PHE A 216 9.66 -43.03 14.75
CA PHE A 216 9.54 -43.20 13.31
C PHE A 216 9.47 -44.66 12.89
N LYS A 217 8.65 -44.95 11.88
CA LYS A 217 8.57 -46.28 11.26
C LYS A 217 9.55 -46.44 10.10
N ASN A 218 9.83 -45.34 9.39
CA ASN A 218 10.64 -45.34 8.18
C ASN A 218 12.04 -44.77 8.43
N SER A 219 12.99 -45.11 7.56
CA SER A 219 14.33 -44.52 7.56
C SER A 219 14.23 -43.07 7.08
N ILE A 220 14.28 -42.12 8.03
CA ILE A 220 14.28 -40.69 7.75
C ILE A 220 15.72 -40.17 7.83
N ILE A 221 16.23 -39.64 6.72
CA ILE A 221 17.63 -39.27 6.55
C ILE A 221 17.73 -37.73 6.40
N PRO A 222 18.25 -36.99 7.39
CA PRO A 222 18.51 -35.57 7.24
C PRO A 222 19.70 -35.36 6.28
N VAL A 223 19.52 -34.46 5.31
CA VAL A 223 20.57 -34.02 4.38
C VAL A 223 20.90 -32.57 4.69
N GLU A 224 22.00 -32.36 5.40
CA GLU A 224 22.45 -31.03 5.79
C GLU A 224 23.11 -30.28 4.63
N TYR A 225 22.79 -28.99 4.49
CA TYR A 225 23.49 -28.05 3.61
C TYR A 225 23.70 -26.70 4.28
N TYR A 226 24.63 -25.90 3.75
CA TYR A 226 24.92 -24.56 4.24
C TYR A 226 24.79 -23.52 3.12
N ASN A 227 24.01 -22.48 3.37
CA ASN A 227 24.01 -21.20 2.67
C ASN A 227 23.41 -20.13 3.59
N ASN A 228 23.80 -18.87 3.41
CA ASN A 228 23.30 -17.76 4.22
C ASN A 228 22.04 -17.07 3.66
N ASP A 229 21.60 -17.45 2.46
CA ASP A 229 20.42 -16.83 1.81
C ASP A 229 19.14 -17.53 2.25
N ILE A 230 18.02 -16.82 2.28
CA ILE A 230 16.70 -17.42 2.53
C ILE A 230 16.37 -18.47 1.46
N GLY A 231 15.92 -19.65 1.88
CA GLY A 231 15.70 -20.79 1.00
C GLY A 231 17.00 -21.49 0.57
N ILE A 232 16.96 -22.16 -0.58
CA ILE A 232 18.09 -22.93 -1.12
C ILE A 232 18.75 -22.21 -2.30
N ASN A 233 19.93 -21.61 -2.09
CA ASN A 233 20.74 -21.08 -3.19
C ASN A 233 21.76 -22.13 -3.67
N PHE A 234 21.41 -22.88 -4.72
CA PHE A 234 22.29 -23.93 -5.28
C PHE A 234 23.61 -23.41 -5.88
N LYS A 235 23.81 -22.09 -6.02
CA LYS A 235 25.11 -21.50 -6.41
C LYS A 235 26.08 -21.40 -5.23
N LYS A 236 25.58 -21.23 -4.00
CA LYS A 236 26.41 -21.07 -2.79
C LYS A 236 26.63 -22.37 -2.01
N ILE A 237 25.97 -23.46 -2.39
CA ILE A 237 26.15 -24.78 -1.76
C ILE A 237 27.47 -25.41 -2.20
N ASN A 238 28.21 -25.98 -1.24
CA ASN A 238 29.44 -26.73 -1.47
C ASN A 238 29.25 -27.84 -2.53
N ILE A 239 30.25 -28.00 -3.41
CA ILE A 239 30.20 -28.92 -4.55
C ILE A 239 29.90 -30.38 -4.16
N ASN A 240 30.46 -30.86 -3.04
CA ASN A 240 30.26 -32.23 -2.57
C ASN A 240 28.82 -32.48 -2.12
N ILE A 241 28.25 -31.52 -1.40
CA ILE A 241 26.84 -31.57 -0.96
C ILE A 241 25.92 -31.46 -2.17
N LYS A 242 26.26 -30.60 -3.13
CA LYS A 242 25.51 -30.42 -4.37
C LYS A 242 25.46 -31.71 -5.20
N GLU A 243 26.57 -32.43 -5.34
CA GLU A 243 26.60 -33.73 -6.02
C GLU A 243 25.84 -34.81 -5.23
N LYS A 244 25.89 -34.80 -3.89
CA LYS A 244 25.05 -35.67 -3.06
C LYS A 244 23.56 -35.43 -3.31
N ILE A 245 23.10 -34.18 -3.27
CA ILE A 245 21.71 -33.80 -3.54
C ILE A 245 21.30 -34.24 -4.95
N LYS A 246 22.16 -34.03 -5.96
CA LYS A 246 21.92 -34.43 -7.35
C LYS A 246 21.71 -35.94 -7.51
N LYS A 247 22.51 -36.76 -6.81
CA LYS A 247 22.35 -38.23 -6.83
C LYS A 247 21.00 -38.65 -6.24
N ILE A 248 20.60 -38.06 -5.11
CA ILE A 248 19.35 -38.40 -4.42
C ILE A 248 18.12 -37.97 -5.25
N ILE A 249 18.14 -36.76 -5.81
CA ILE A 249 17.02 -36.21 -6.60
C ILE A 249 16.68 -37.07 -7.83
N LYS A 250 17.67 -37.68 -8.50
CA LYS A 250 17.47 -38.40 -9.77
C LYS A 250 16.39 -39.49 -9.71
N ASN A 251 16.23 -40.15 -8.56
CA ASN A 251 15.33 -41.29 -8.37
C ASN A 251 14.32 -41.06 -7.23
N SER A 252 14.00 -39.79 -6.93
CA SER A 252 13.12 -39.46 -5.81
C SER A 252 12.00 -38.50 -6.21
N LEU A 253 10.84 -38.65 -5.57
CA LEU A 253 9.79 -37.63 -5.59
C LEU A 253 10.20 -36.46 -4.70
N VAL A 254 10.29 -35.27 -5.25
CA VAL A 254 10.66 -34.06 -4.49
C VAL A 254 9.40 -33.29 -4.09
N ILE A 255 9.24 -33.00 -2.80
CA ILE A 255 8.12 -32.23 -2.23
C ILE A 255 8.69 -31.04 -1.46
N ALA A 256 8.53 -29.85 -2.02
CA ALA A 256 8.94 -28.59 -1.42
C ALA A 256 7.74 -27.84 -0.82
N THR A 257 7.98 -27.13 0.28
CA THR A 257 6.90 -26.47 1.04
C THR A 257 7.24 -25.02 1.41
N ASP A 258 6.22 -24.21 1.70
CA ASP A 258 6.32 -22.76 2.03
C ASP A 258 6.66 -21.86 0.81
N GLU A 259 6.43 -20.55 0.97
CA GLU A 259 6.65 -19.56 -0.09
C GLU A 259 8.13 -19.39 -0.44
N LYS A 260 9.04 -19.60 0.51
CA LYS A 260 10.49 -19.54 0.25
C LYS A 260 10.92 -20.49 -0.86
N MET A 261 10.31 -21.66 -0.95
CA MET A 261 10.64 -22.65 -1.97
C MET A 261 10.13 -22.30 -3.35
N ILE A 262 9.06 -21.48 -3.45
CA ILE A 262 8.62 -20.90 -4.73
C ILE A 262 9.76 -20.09 -5.35
N PHE A 263 10.48 -19.37 -4.50
CA PHE A 263 11.56 -18.47 -4.91
C PHE A 263 12.83 -19.26 -5.21
N SER A 264 13.28 -20.09 -4.28
CA SER A 264 14.60 -20.74 -4.38
C SER A 264 14.66 -21.92 -5.35
N LEU A 265 13.52 -22.55 -5.67
CA LEU A 265 13.44 -23.65 -6.64
C LEU A 265 12.98 -23.19 -8.03
N ASN A 266 12.81 -21.90 -8.26
CA ASN A 266 12.57 -21.38 -9.59
C ASN A 266 13.79 -21.66 -10.48
N ASN A 267 13.58 -22.14 -11.72
CA ASN A 267 14.65 -22.50 -12.67
C ASN A 267 15.63 -23.62 -12.23
N VAL A 268 15.20 -24.51 -11.32
CA VAL A 268 15.90 -25.80 -11.14
C VAL A 268 15.65 -26.73 -12.33
N ASN A 269 16.48 -27.76 -12.47
CA ASN A 269 16.44 -28.70 -13.60
C ASN A 269 16.03 -30.11 -13.16
N PHE A 270 15.13 -30.19 -12.19
CA PHE A 270 14.45 -31.41 -11.76
C PHE A 270 12.97 -31.12 -11.49
N GLU A 271 12.16 -32.16 -11.48
CA GLU A 271 10.74 -32.08 -11.19
C GLU A 271 10.47 -32.05 -9.69
N TYR A 272 9.47 -31.30 -9.25
CA TYR A 272 9.06 -31.25 -7.85
C TYR A 272 7.59 -30.90 -7.68
N PHE A 273 7.02 -31.27 -6.54
CA PHE A 273 5.77 -30.74 -6.03
C PHE A 273 6.03 -29.56 -5.11
N LEU A 274 5.20 -28.52 -5.23
CA LEU A 274 5.23 -27.32 -4.44
C LEU A 274 3.93 -27.18 -3.66
N LEU A 275 4.03 -27.19 -2.34
CA LEU A 275 2.90 -27.10 -1.41
C LEU A 275 3.04 -25.83 -0.58
N SER A 276 2.23 -24.83 -0.88
CA SER A 276 2.40 -23.53 -0.22
C SER A 276 1.09 -22.77 -0.08
N LYS A 277 0.99 -21.98 0.99
CA LYS A 277 0.02 -20.89 1.09
C LYS A 277 0.56 -19.70 0.31
N ILE A 278 -0.31 -18.87 -0.26
CA ILE A 278 0.10 -17.75 -1.10
C ILE A 278 -0.28 -16.45 -0.40
N GLN A 279 0.70 -15.88 0.31
CA GLN A 279 0.53 -14.68 1.13
C GLN A 279 1.46 -13.56 0.67
N ASN A 280 2.73 -13.87 0.37
CA ASN A 280 3.70 -12.93 -0.15
C ASN A 280 3.29 -12.41 -1.54
N ILE A 281 3.44 -11.11 -1.79
CA ILE A 281 3.08 -10.48 -3.06
C ILE A 281 3.84 -11.08 -4.26
N TYR A 282 5.08 -11.53 -4.08
CA TYR A 282 5.87 -12.19 -5.11
C TYR A 282 5.30 -13.56 -5.46
N SER A 283 4.86 -14.34 -4.46
CA SER A 283 4.16 -15.61 -4.68
C SER A 283 2.80 -15.43 -5.34
N GLN A 284 2.03 -14.41 -4.92
CA GLN A 284 0.73 -14.08 -5.53
C GLN A 284 0.91 -13.80 -7.02
N ARG A 285 1.98 -13.08 -7.38
CA ARG A 285 2.31 -12.79 -8.78
C ARG A 285 2.84 -14.02 -9.52
N PHE A 286 3.74 -14.80 -8.92
CA PHE A 286 4.23 -16.05 -9.51
C PHE A 286 3.10 -17.04 -9.84
N THR A 287 2.09 -17.12 -8.97
CA THR A 287 0.97 -18.05 -9.12
C THR A 287 -0.23 -17.47 -9.87
N ASN A 288 -0.42 -16.15 -9.84
CA ASN A 288 -1.66 -15.44 -10.18
C ASN A 288 -2.85 -15.76 -9.24
N LEU A 289 -2.56 -16.06 -7.97
CA LEU A 289 -3.58 -16.26 -6.93
C LEU A 289 -3.47 -15.15 -5.89
N TYR A 290 -4.53 -14.36 -5.70
CA TYR A 290 -4.54 -13.21 -4.80
C TYR A 290 -5.40 -13.47 -3.55
N ILE A 291 -5.05 -12.79 -2.46
CA ILE A 291 -5.86 -12.77 -1.23
C ILE A 291 -7.18 -12.05 -1.53
N THR A 292 -8.30 -12.70 -1.22
CA THR A 292 -9.65 -12.15 -1.40
C THR A 292 -10.41 -12.25 -0.10
N GLU A 293 -11.05 -11.18 0.36
CA GLU A 293 -11.90 -11.19 1.58
C GLU A 293 -11.14 -11.73 2.80
N ASN A 294 -9.86 -11.35 2.93
CA ASN A 294 -8.94 -11.84 3.96
C ASN A 294 -8.71 -13.38 3.95
N LYS A 295 -9.07 -14.09 2.87
CA LYS A 295 -8.78 -15.52 2.71
C LYS A 295 -7.48 -15.72 1.92
N ILE A 296 -6.55 -16.47 2.49
CA ILE A 296 -5.23 -16.80 1.93
C ILE A 296 -5.37 -18.05 1.05
N PRO A 297 -5.14 -17.96 -0.28
CA PRO A 297 -5.18 -19.14 -1.15
C PRO A 297 -3.99 -20.08 -0.91
N TYR A 298 -4.09 -21.33 -1.38
CA TYR A 298 -2.98 -22.29 -1.38
C TYR A 298 -2.69 -22.83 -2.79
N ILE A 299 -1.58 -23.53 -2.95
CA ILE A 299 -1.28 -24.35 -4.13
C ILE A 299 -0.80 -25.74 -3.71
N ILE A 300 -1.18 -26.74 -4.51
CA ILE A 300 -0.48 -28.02 -4.61
C ILE A 300 -0.14 -28.15 -6.09
N ALA A 301 1.13 -28.03 -6.44
CA ALA A 301 1.54 -27.90 -7.83
C ALA A 301 2.71 -28.80 -8.19
N LYS A 302 2.53 -29.69 -9.17
CA LYS A 302 3.63 -30.32 -9.89
C LYS A 302 4.29 -29.32 -10.83
N ILE A 303 5.62 -29.21 -10.73
CA ILE A 303 6.47 -28.28 -11.49
C ILE A 303 7.49 -29.08 -12.29
N ALA A 304 7.36 -29.04 -13.62
CA ALA A 304 8.27 -29.72 -14.53
C ALA A 304 9.56 -28.92 -14.76
N PRO A 305 10.73 -29.57 -14.94
CA PRO A 305 12.03 -28.93 -15.03
C PRO A 305 12.15 -27.95 -16.20
N THR A 306 11.46 -28.17 -17.33
CA THR A 306 11.54 -27.31 -18.51
C THR A 306 10.71 -26.04 -18.40
N THR A 307 9.85 -25.91 -17.39
CA THR A 307 8.87 -24.83 -17.37
C THR A 307 9.44 -23.58 -16.71
N ILE A 308 9.56 -22.49 -17.48
CA ILE A 308 9.78 -21.16 -16.91
C ILE A 308 8.40 -20.58 -16.59
N HIS A 309 8.13 -20.33 -15.31
CA HIS A 309 6.81 -19.91 -14.84
C HIS A 309 6.68 -18.40 -14.62
N ALA A 310 7.79 -17.66 -14.47
CA ALA A 310 7.80 -16.20 -14.42
C ALA A 310 9.12 -15.67 -15.03
N GLU A 311 9.05 -15.11 -16.24
CA GLU A 311 10.25 -14.69 -16.99
C GLU A 311 10.70 -13.26 -16.76
N ARG A 312 9.82 -12.35 -16.33
CA ARG A 312 10.16 -10.95 -16.07
C ARG A 312 9.23 -10.37 -15.02
N PHE A 313 9.82 -9.69 -14.04
CA PHE A 313 9.10 -8.98 -13.01
C PHE A 313 9.48 -7.52 -13.03
N SER A 314 8.47 -6.66 -12.95
CA SER A 314 8.66 -5.30 -12.48
C SER A 314 7.61 -4.97 -11.44
N GLY A 315 8.01 -4.25 -10.39
CA GLY A 315 7.26 -4.00 -9.15
C GLY A 315 5.80 -3.58 -9.31
N VAL A 316 5.38 -3.13 -10.50
CA VAL A 316 4.01 -2.68 -10.83
C VAL A 316 3.53 -3.18 -12.20
N GLU A 317 4.27 -4.09 -12.85
CA GLU A 317 4.13 -4.41 -14.28
C GLU A 317 3.57 -5.81 -14.58
N ARG A 318 3.15 -5.95 -15.84
CA ARG A 318 2.44 -7.08 -16.43
C ARG A 318 3.33 -8.33 -16.42
N ILE A 319 2.86 -9.41 -15.80
CA ILE A 319 3.64 -10.64 -15.66
C ILE A 319 3.53 -11.45 -16.96
N LYS A 320 4.65 -11.74 -17.63
CA LYS A 320 4.59 -12.42 -18.95
C LYS A 320 3.93 -13.80 -18.92
N LYS A 321 4.09 -14.53 -17.81
CA LYS A 321 3.59 -15.88 -17.58
C LYS A 321 3.50 -16.12 -16.07
N THR A 322 2.55 -16.95 -15.64
CA THR A 322 2.44 -17.41 -14.24
C THR A 322 2.16 -18.90 -14.21
N LEU A 323 2.25 -19.51 -13.03
CA LEU A 323 1.94 -20.93 -12.84
C LEU A 323 0.51 -21.31 -13.26
N LEU A 324 -0.50 -20.49 -12.91
CA LEU A 324 -1.89 -20.75 -13.31
C LEU A 324 -2.03 -20.78 -14.84
N HIS A 325 -1.39 -19.84 -15.55
CA HIS A 325 -1.47 -19.78 -17.01
C HIS A 325 -0.88 -21.01 -17.68
N SER A 326 0.24 -21.54 -17.19
CA SER A 326 0.83 -22.78 -17.73
C SER A 326 -0.09 -24.00 -17.60
N ARG A 327 -1.09 -23.96 -16.73
CA ARG A 327 -2.03 -25.09 -16.51
C ARG A 327 -3.29 -25.01 -17.34
N LEU A 328 -3.77 -23.80 -17.60
CA LEU A 328 -5.00 -23.60 -18.37
C LEU A 328 -4.82 -23.92 -19.87
N ASN A 329 -3.58 -24.00 -20.38
CA ASN A 329 -3.31 -24.27 -21.80
C ASN A 329 -1.99 -25.05 -21.99
N PRO A 330 -1.91 -26.33 -21.57
CA PRO A 330 -0.68 -27.12 -21.65
C PRO A 330 -0.22 -27.42 -23.08
N GLN A 331 -1.17 -27.53 -24.03
CA GLN A 331 -0.90 -27.86 -25.44
C GLN A 331 -0.65 -26.64 -26.33
N ASN A 332 -0.98 -25.44 -25.85
CA ASN A 332 -0.90 -24.21 -26.63
C ASN A 332 -0.20 -23.12 -25.80
N LEU A 333 1.10 -23.31 -25.58
CA LEU A 333 2.00 -22.33 -24.94
C LEU A 333 2.02 -20.95 -25.65
N ASN A 334 1.32 -20.83 -26.79
CA ASN A 334 1.10 -19.60 -27.54
C ASN A 334 -0.29 -18.96 -27.30
N GLN A 335 -1.02 -19.35 -26.25
CA GLN A 335 -2.27 -18.69 -25.84
C GLN A 335 -2.23 -18.45 -24.33
N TYR A 336 -1.93 -17.23 -23.91
CA TYR A 336 -2.06 -16.85 -22.50
C TYR A 336 -3.29 -15.98 -22.29
N TYR A 337 -4.00 -16.28 -21.22
CA TYR A 337 -5.09 -15.46 -20.71
C TYR A 337 -4.48 -14.30 -19.93
N MET A 338 -4.84 -13.04 -20.22
CA MET A 338 -4.35 -11.92 -19.43
C MET A 338 -5.27 -11.70 -18.25
N ASN A 339 -4.82 -12.01 -17.03
CA ASN A 339 -5.40 -11.41 -15.85
C ASN A 339 -4.32 -10.96 -14.88
N PHE A 340 -4.16 -9.64 -14.74
CA PHE A 340 -3.07 -9.10 -13.91
C PHE A 340 -3.50 -8.58 -12.55
N TYR A 341 -4.80 -8.42 -12.24
CA TYR A 341 -5.21 -7.90 -10.93
C TYR A 341 -6.65 -8.25 -10.48
N SER A 342 -7.45 -9.05 -11.21
CA SER A 342 -8.88 -9.20 -10.88
C SER A 342 -9.35 -10.65 -10.75
N THR A 343 -9.72 -11.07 -9.54
CA THR A 343 -10.38 -12.37 -9.33
C THR A 343 -11.79 -12.46 -9.97
N THR A 344 -12.32 -11.37 -10.55
CA THR A 344 -13.57 -11.35 -11.35
C THR A 344 -13.37 -11.48 -12.85
N TYR A 345 -12.13 -11.59 -13.34
CA TYR A 345 -11.90 -11.82 -14.76
C TYR A 345 -12.39 -13.23 -15.14
N ILE A 346 -13.25 -13.30 -16.14
CA ILE A 346 -13.75 -14.55 -16.72
C ILE A 346 -12.93 -14.79 -18.00
N PRO A 347 -11.99 -15.76 -18.01
CA PRO A 347 -11.09 -15.99 -19.15
C PRO A 347 -11.79 -16.21 -20.48
N LYS A 348 -13.01 -16.76 -20.45
CA LYS A 348 -13.84 -17.04 -21.61
C LYS A 348 -14.18 -15.78 -22.44
N ASN A 349 -14.21 -14.61 -21.80
CA ASN A 349 -14.62 -13.36 -22.47
C ASN A 349 -13.45 -12.61 -23.12
N PHE A 350 -12.21 -13.02 -22.87
CA PHE A 350 -11.00 -12.30 -23.31
C PHE A 350 -9.85 -13.29 -23.58
N SER A 351 -9.93 -14.08 -24.65
CA SER A 351 -8.82 -14.94 -25.08
C SER A 351 -7.88 -14.20 -26.02
N PHE A 352 -6.59 -14.14 -25.69
CA PHE A 352 -5.56 -13.59 -26.59
C PHE A 352 -4.69 -14.74 -27.12
N LYS A 353 -4.49 -14.79 -28.45
CA LYS A 353 -3.44 -15.62 -29.05
C LYS A 353 -2.12 -14.88 -28.89
N ILE A 354 -1.17 -15.48 -28.18
CA ILE A 354 0.08 -14.83 -27.78
C ILE A 354 1.28 -15.58 -28.32
N ASN A 355 2.07 -14.89 -29.14
CA ASN A 355 3.46 -15.27 -29.35
C ASN A 355 4.32 -14.52 -28.32
N SER A 356 5.12 -15.22 -27.50
CA SER A 356 5.98 -14.60 -26.47
C SER A 356 7.00 -13.61 -27.06
N LYS A 357 7.41 -13.79 -28.33
CA LYS A 357 8.24 -12.83 -29.08
C LYS A 357 7.52 -11.51 -29.42
N LYS A 358 6.20 -11.42 -29.19
CA LYS A 358 5.34 -10.27 -29.51
C LYS A 358 4.58 -9.73 -28.29
N PHE A 359 5.08 -9.93 -27.06
CA PHE A 359 4.43 -9.45 -25.81
C PHE A 359 4.00 -7.97 -25.87
N ASN A 360 4.85 -7.09 -26.41
CA ASN A 360 4.53 -5.67 -26.58
C ASN A 360 3.33 -5.44 -27.51
N LYS A 361 3.15 -6.25 -28.57
CA LYS A 361 2.00 -6.15 -29.47
C LYS A 361 0.69 -6.56 -28.80
N ILE A 362 0.72 -7.54 -27.89
CA ILE A 362 -0.47 -7.97 -27.13
C ILE A 362 -0.91 -6.91 -26.14
N ILE A 363 0.06 -6.25 -25.50
CA ILE A 363 -0.19 -5.10 -24.62
C ILE A 363 -0.93 -4.00 -25.40
N LEU A 364 -0.43 -3.68 -26.59
CA LEU A 364 -1.04 -2.71 -27.49
C LEU A 364 -2.44 -3.16 -27.93
N GLU A 365 -2.60 -4.41 -28.35
CA GLU A 365 -3.89 -4.98 -28.79
C GLU A 365 -4.95 -4.95 -27.69
N ARG A 366 -4.62 -5.44 -26.48
CA ARG A 366 -5.52 -5.34 -25.31
C ARG A 366 -5.91 -3.89 -25.06
N GLN A 367 -4.93 -2.99 -25.06
CA GLN A 367 -5.17 -1.59 -24.77
C GLN A 367 -6.05 -0.94 -25.84
N ASN A 368 -5.85 -1.29 -27.12
CA ASN A 368 -6.67 -0.85 -28.22
C ASN A 368 -8.10 -1.37 -28.10
N ILE A 369 -8.32 -2.63 -27.71
CA ILE A 369 -9.66 -3.20 -27.48
C ILE A 369 -10.36 -2.47 -26.33
N LEU A 370 -9.69 -2.31 -25.19
CA LEU A 370 -10.26 -1.61 -24.02
C LEU A 370 -10.57 -0.16 -24.35
N ASN A 371 -9.64 0.54 -25.00
CA ASN A 371 -9.82 1.92 -25.43
C ASN A 371 -11.01 2.04 -26.40
N SER A 372 -11.07 1.19 -27.42
CA SER A 372 -12.16 1.20 -28.41
C SER A 372 -13.51 0.92 -27.77
N PHE A 373 -13.57 -0.04 -26.83
CA PHE A 373 -14.79 -0.33 -26.08
C PHE A 373 -15.24 0.87 -25.25
N THR A 374 -14.34 1.46 -24.44
CA THR A 374 -14.65 2.62 -23.60
C THR A 374 -15.02 3.85 -24.42
N ALA A 375 -14.27 4.15 -25.48
CA ALA A 375 -14.55 5.26 -26.39
C ALA A 375 -15.90 5.09 -27.09
N LYS A 376 -16.22 3.89 -27.59
CA LYS A 376 -17.53 3.60 -28.20
C LYS A 376 -18.66 3.76 -27.17
N TRP A 377 -18.43 3.32 -25.93
CA TRP A 377 -19.41 3.41 -24.85
C TRP A 377 -19.69 4.86 -24.42
N LEU A 378 -18.65 5.69 -24.30
CA LEU A 378 -18.77 7.13 -23.99
C LEU A 378 -19.33 7.93 -25.17
N LYS A 379 -18.90 7.65 -26.41
CA LYS A 379 -19.39 8.34 -27.61
C LYS A 379 -20.89 8.15 -27.82
N LYS A 380 -21.43 6.96 -27.52
CA LYS A 380 -22.89 6.70 -27.53
C LYS A 380 -23.70 7.60 -26.57
N ARG A 381 -23.01 8.26 -25.63
CA ARG A 381 -23.58 9.19 -24.64
C ARG A 381 -23.06 10.61 -24.84
N GLU A 382 -22.53 10.90 -26.03
CA GLU A 382 -22.02 12.23 -26.40
C GLU A 382 -20.83 12.68 -25.53
N HIS A 383 -20.11 11.74 -24.94
CA HIS A 383 -18.88 12.00 -24.18
C HIS A 383 -17.65 11.57 -24.97
N ASN A 384 -16.52 12.21 -24.69
CA ASN A 384 -15.25 11.89 -25.36
C ASN A 384 -14.30 11.19 -24.40
N TYR A 385 -13.55 10.23 -24.93
CA TYR A 385 -12.51 9.51 -24.21
C TYR A 385 -11.22 9.53 -24.99
N ILE A 386 -10.13 9.85 -24.29
CA ILE A 386 -8.79 9.81 -24.84
C ILE A 386 -7.95 8.91 -23.95
N PHE A 387 -7.36 7.89 -24.56
CA PHE A 387 -6.29 7.10 -23.99
C PHE A 387 -5.06 7.27 -24.88
N SER A 388 -3.95 7.72 -24.33
CA SER A 388 -2.71 7.89 -25.10
C SER A 388 -1.47 7.85 -24.22
N TYR A 389 -0.33 7.57 -24.84
CA TYR A 389 0.98 7.79 -24.25
C TYR A 389 1.62 9.04 -24.84
N TYR A 390 2.32 9.81 -24.02
CA TYR A 390 3.09 10.97 -24.45
C TYR A 390 4.56 10.78 -24.11
N SER A 391 5.44 11.13 -25.05
CA SER A 391 6.86 11.32 -24.76
C SER A 391 7.03 12.54 -23.86
N LEU A 392 7.77 12.42 -22.77
CA LEU A 392 8.03 13.54 -21.87
C LEU A 392 9.16 14.45 -22.37
N ASP A 393 9.88 14.05 -23.42
CA ASP A 393 10.90 14.85 -24.08
C ASP A 393 10.27 15.82 -25.10
N SER A 394 9.28 15.36 -25.86
CA SER A 394 8.64 16.13 -26.93
C SER A 394 7.20 16.57 -26.64
N LEU A 395 6.56 15.98 -25.63
CA LEU A 395 5.13 16.14 -25.30
C LEU A 395 4.19 15.79 -26.46
N LYS A 396 4.63 14.93 -27.39
CA LYS A 396 3.82 14.40 -28.49
C LYS A 396 3.30 13.00 -28.16
N LYS A 397 2.16 12.65 -28.74
CA LYS A 397 1.63 11.28 -28.70
C LYS A 397 2.63 10.31 -29.32
N ILE A 398 2.80 9.17 -28.67
CA ILE A 398 3.66 8.09 -29.13
C ILE A 398 2.93 6.75 -29.07
N GLU A 399 3.31 5.84 -29.96
CA GLU A 399 2.97 4.43 -29.80
C GLU A 399 3.91 3.84 -28.73
N TYR A 400 3.36 3.52 -27.56
CA TYR A 400 4.18 3.01 -26.46
C TYR A 400 4.53 1.53 -26.63
N ILE A 401 5.82 1.24 -26.68
CA ILE A 401 6.41 -0.08 -26.71
C ILE A 401 7.10 -0.34 -25.36
N PRO A 402 6.52 -1.18 -24.49
CA PRO A 402 7.13 -1.53 -23.20
C PRO A 402 8.63 -1.82 -23.31
N GLU A 403 9.40 -1.30 -22.34
CA GLU A 403 10.87 -1.40 -22.24
C GLU A 403 11.68 -0.50 -23.22
N LYS A 404 11.09 0.03 -24.31
CA LYS A 404 11.79 0.94 -25.24
C LYS A 404 11.65 2.40 -24.83
N GLU A 405 10.45 2.88 -24.56
CA GLU A 405 10.24 4.28 -24.18
C GLU A 405 10.30 4.42 -22.66
N LYS A 406 11.50 4.71 -22.15
CA LYS A 406 11.73 4.88 -20.70
C LYS A 406 11.23 6.22 -20.16
N ASN A 407 10.93 7.20 -21.03
CA ASN A 407 10.52 8.55 -20.63
C ASN A 407 9.15 8.94 -21.20
N ALA A 408 8.12 8.19 -20.80
CA ALA A 408 6.74 8.39 -21.25
C ALA A 408 5.77 8.55 -20.08
N VAL A 409 4.57 9.07 -20.38
CA VAL A 409 3.43 9.09 -19.47
C VAL A 409 2.19 8.51 -20.15
N MET A 410 1.49 7.62 -19.45
CA MET A 410 0.16 7.14 -19.82
C MET A 410 -0.90 8.11 -19.31
N VAL A 411 -1.77 8.58 -20.21
CA VAL A 411 -2.78 9.60 -19.97
C VAL A 411 -4.16 9.07 -20.33
N ASN A 412 -5.12 9.30 -19.43
CA ASN A 412 -6.54 9.11 -19.72
C ASN A 412 -7.28 10.42 -19.51
N ILE A 413 -8.16 10.78 -20.44
CA ILE A 413 -9.00 11.97 -20.35
C ILE A 413 -10.44 11.59 -20.71
N VAL A 414 -11.40 12.05 -19.92
CA VAL A 414 -12.83 11.97 -20.23
C VAL A 414 -13.38 13.39 -20.25
N THR A 415 -14.00 13.77 -21.36
CA THR A 415 -14.76 15.03 -21.48
C THR A 415 -16.24 14.70 -21.44
N LEU A 416 -16.95 15.29 -20.48
CA LEU A 416 -18.39 15.09 -20.32
C LEU A 416 -19.14 16.27 -20.92
N LYS A 417 -20.19 15.94 -21.66
CA LYS A 417 -21.15 16.89 -22.24
C LYS A 417 -22.51 16.66 -21.60
N ASN A 418 -23.41 17.65 -21.70
CA ASN A 418 -24.79 17.54 -21.25
C ASN A 418 -24.91 17.09 -19.78
N LEU A 419 -24.28 17.87 -18.89
CA LEU A 419 -24.20 17.59 -17.45
C LEU A 419 -25.55 17.39 -16.75
N ASN A 420 -26.64 17.93 -17.31
CA ASN A 420 -28.00 17.74 -16.79
C ASN A 420 -28.43 16.26 -16.77
N ASN A 421 -27.82 15.41 -17.60
CA ASN A 421 -28.09 13.97 -17.66
C ASN A 421 -27.15 13.15 -16.76
N ILE A 422 -26.24 13.80 -16.02
CA ILE A 422 -25.22 13.14 -15.20
C ILE A 422 -25.44 13.50 -13.73
N THR A 423 -25.68 12.49 -12.91
CA THR A 423 -25.68 12.67 -11.45
C THR A 423 -24.26 12.61 -10.92
N VAL A 424 -23.79 13.69 -10.31
CA VAL A 424 -22.45 13.78 -9.72
C VAL A 424 -22.56 13.74 -8.20
N THR A 425 -22.04 12.67 -7.60
CA THR A 425 -22.13 12.44 -6.15
C THR A 425 -20.76 12.16 -5.55
N PRO A 426 -20.25 13.06 -4.70
CA PRO A 426 -19.08 12.77 -3.87
C PRO A 426 -19.41 11.69 -2.83
N ILE A 427 -18.57 10.66 -2.76
CA ILE A 427 -18.72 9.55 -1.83
C ILE A 427 -17.54 9.57 -0.85
N ILE A 428 -17.86 9.65 0.44
CA ILE A 428 -16.88 9.50 1.52
C ILE A 428 -17.04 8.10 2.09
N GLY A 429 -16.00 7.27 1.97
CA GLY A 429 -15.95 5.97 2.63
C GLY A 429 -15.54 6.10 4.10
N GLN A 430 -16.14 5.31 4.98
CA GLN A 430 -15.64 5.14 6.37
C GLN A 430 -14.25 4.45 6.40
N ASN A 431 -13.93 3.70 5.35
CA ASN A 431 -12.65 3.03 5.13
C ASN A 431 -12.11 3.39 3.74
N LEU A 432 -10.80 3.21 3.54
CA LEU A 432 -10.20 3.26 2.20
C LEU A 432 -10.98 2.35 1.24
N ILE A 433 -11.66 2.95 0.29
CA ILE A 433 -12.48 2.23 -0.68
C ILE A 433 -11.55 1.67 -1.74
N TYR A 434 -11.44 0.34 -1.84
CA TYR A 434 -10.85 -0.27 -3.02
C TYR A 434 -11.85 -0.14 -4.18
N PRO A 435 -11.57 0.63 -5.25
CA PRO A 435 -12.58 0.98 -6.24
C PRO A 435 -13.26 -0.25 -6.85
N ARG A 436 -12.52 -1.33 -7.08
CA ARG A 436 -13.10 -2.56 -7.65
C ARG A 436 -14.07 -3.27 -6.71
N ASN A 437 -13.86 -3.18 -5.40
CA ASN A 437 -14.79 -3.76 -4.43
C ASN A 437 -16.06 -2.91 -4.36
N TYR A 438 -15.91 -1.58 -4.41
CA TYR A 438 -17.04 -0.67 -4.45
C TYR A 438 -17.89 -0.83 -5.71
N VAL A 439 -17.26 -0.99 -6.88
CA VAL A 439 -18.00 -1.26 -8.12
C VAL A 439 -18.86 -2.53 -8.01
N ARG A 440 -18.45 -3.54 -7.23
CA ARG A 440 -19.27 -4.75 -7.01
C ARG A 440 -20.54 -4.48 -6.19
N THR A 441 -20.57 -3.43 -5.37
CA THR A 441 -21.73 -3.04 -4.56
C THR A 441 -22.67 -2.09 -5.29
N LEU A 442 -22.25 -1.53 -6.42
CA LEU A 442 -23.08 -0.61 -7.21
C LEU A 442 -24.21 -1.36 -7.92
N ASN A 443 -25.34 -0.67 -8.12
CA ASN A 443 -26.45 -1.22 -8.90
C ASN A 443 -25.97 -1.46 -10.34
N LYS A 444 -25.97 -2.74 -10.76
CA LYS A 444 -25.48 -3.21 -12.06
C LYS A 444 -26.31 -2.72 -13.26
N GLU A 445 -27.50 -2.18 -13.03
CA GLU A 445 -28.36 -1.62 -14.08
C GLU A 445 -27.98 -0.18 -14.45
N LYS A 446 -27.16 0.49 -13.61
CA LYS A 446 -26.68 1.84 -13.86
C LYS A 446 -25.25 1.83 -14.38
N ASN A 447 -24.88 2.93 -15.02
CA ASN A 447 -23.52 3.18 -15.47
C ASN A 447 -22.83 4.17 -14.55
N TYR A 448 -21.54 3.98 -14.31
CA TYR A 448 -20.76 4.83 -13.41
C TYR A 448 -19.44 5.19 -14.07
N LEU A 449 -19.01 6.42 -13.80
CA LEU A 449 -17.64 6.90 -14.00
C LEU A 449 -17.15 7.33 -12.62
N PHE A 450 -15.99 6.88 -12.20
CA PHE A 450 -15.40 7.28 -10.93
C PHE A 450 -13.97 7.73 -11.09
N LEU A 451 -13.57 8.64 -10.20
CA LEU A 451 -12.23 9.18 -10.08
C LEU A 451 -11.94 9.38 -8.60
N ASN A 452 -10.69 9.12 -8.18
CA ASN A 452 -10.28 9.53 -6.85
C ASN A 452 -10.31 11.05 -6.71
N PHE A 453 -10.78 11.52 -5.55
CA PHE A 453 -11.08 12.93 -5.35
C PHE A 453 -10.03 13.61 -4.47
N MET A 454 -10.45 14.38 -3.47
CA MET A 454 -9.59 15.21 -2.62
C MET A 454 -8.79 14.41 -1.57
N TYR A 455 -8.05 15.12 -0.73
CA TYR A 455 -7.17 14.56 0.30
C TYR A 455 -7.93 14.10 1.57
N PHE A 456 -7.46 13.00 2.16
CA PHE A 456 -8.04 12.41 3.38
C PHE A 456 -6.97 12.12 4.43
N ALA A 457 -7.35 12.22 5.71
CA ALA A 457 -6.53 11.84 6.84
C ALA A 457 -6.54 10.32 7.01
N THR A 458 -5.54 9.64 6.44
CA THR A 458 -5.40 8.19 6.54
C THR A 458 -5.10 7.73 7.97
N ASN A 459 -5.34 6.46 8.28
CA ASN A 459 -4.90 5.83 9.54
C ASN A 459 -3.42 6.13 9.86
N LYS A 460 -2.59 6.20 8.81
CA LYS A 460 -1.16 6.46 8.91
C LYS A 460 -0.87 7.89 9.35
N LEU A 461 -1.54 8.88 8.76
CA LEU A 461 -1.41 10.29 9.15
C LEU A 461 -1.88 10.52 10.60
N VAL A 462 -3.01 9.92 10.97
CA VAL A 462 -3.54 10.01 12.35
C VAL A 462 -2.57 9.38 13.36
N LYS A 463 -2.05 8.19 13.06
CA LYS A 463 -1.06 7.52 13.91
C LYS A 463 0.16 8.40 14.12
N TRP A 464 0.73 8.96 13.05
CA TRP A 464 1.89 9.84 13.17
C TRP A 464 1.61 11.11 13.98
N TYR A 465 0.42 11.70 13.86
CA TYR A 465 0.06 12.82 14.69
C TYR A 465 0.02 12.43 16.18
N ASN A 466 -0.70 11.36 16.53
CA ASN A 466 -0.83 10.91 17.92
C ASN A 466 0.52 10.51 18.53
N GLU A 467 1.41 9.88 17.75
CA GLU A 467 2.79 9.56 18.17
C GLU A 467 3.59 10.82 18.55
N LYS A 468 3.41 11.93 17.83
CA LYS A 468 4.10 13.20 18.11
C LYS A 468 3.63 13.87 19.39
N ILE A 469 2.35 13.72 19.71
CA ILE A 469 1.74 14.30 20.91
C ILE A 469 1.48 13.23 21.98
N ASN A 470 2.32 12.20 22.06
CA ASN A 470 2.11 11.07 22.98
C ASN A 470 2.07 11.50 24.46
N SER A 471 2.72 12.61 24.80
CA SER A 471 2.65 13.23 26.14
C SER A 471 1.30 13.87 26.48
N ARG A 472 0.39 13.99 25.49
CA ARG A 472 -0.94 14.61 25.60
C ARG A 472 -2.04 13.65 25.10
N PRO A 473 -2.28 12.51 25.78
CA PRO A 473 -3.19 11.47 25.31
C PRO A 473 -4.65 11.92 25.15
N TYR A 474 -5.10 12.93 25.91
CA TYR A 474 -6.45 13.50 25.75
C TYR A 474 -6.65 14.27 24.44
N GLU A 475 -5.56 14.76 23.82
CA GLU A 475 -5.59 15.45 22.53
C GLU A 475 -5.48 14.48 21.34
N HIS A 476 -5.40 13.16 21.59
CA HIS A 476 -5.32 12.14 20.53
C HIS A 476 -6.61 12.03 19.73
N ILE A 477 -6.46 11.79 18.43
CA ILE A 477 -7.57 11.56 17.52
C ILE A 477 -7.90 10.08 17.55
N LYS A 478 -9.17 9.78 17.83
CA LYS A 478 -9.68 8.41 18.00
C LYS A 478 -10.41 7.88 16.76
N PHE A 479 -10.35 8.62 15.65
CA PHE A 479 -10.95 8.24 14.36
C PHE A 479 -10.01 8.61 13.22
N SER A 480 -10.29 8.05 12.04
CA SER A 480 -9.45 8.18 10.85
C SER A 480 -10.30 8.11 9.59
N ASN A 481 -9.67 8.26 8.42
CA ASN A 481 -10.29 8.26 7.09
C ASN A 481 -11.34 9.38 6.93
N PHE A 482 -11.07 10.54 7.52
CA PHE A 482 -11.91 11.72 7.36
C PHE A 482 -11.32 12.66 6.31
N TYR A 483 -12.18 13.47 5.73
CA TYR A 483 -11.81 14.44 4.71
C TYR A 483 -11.00 15.59 5.34
N ILE A 484 -9.97 16.08 4.64
CA ILE A 484 -9.13 17.19 5.11
C ILE A 484 -9.58 18.48 4.42
N ASP A 485 -9.62 19.58 5.20
CA ASP A 485 -9.97 20.94 4.74
C ASP A 485 -11.49 21.17 4.64
N TYR A 486 -11.91 22.08 3.76
CA TYR A 486 -13.29 22.56 3.66
C TYR A 486 -14.23 21.61 2.92
N GLN A 487 -15.33 21.24 3.54
CA GLN A 487 -16.45 20.51 2.95
C GLN A 487 -17.72 21.31 3.26
N PHE A 488 -18.57 21.45 2.25
CA PHE A 488 -19.94 21.91 2.41
C PHE A 488 -20.86 20.98 1.62
N LYS A 489 -21.92 20.45 2.24
CA LYS A 489 -22.87 19.57 1.54
C LYS A 489 -24.25 19.65 2.18
N LYS A 490 -25.30 19.74 1.35
CA LYS A 490 -26.69 19.58 1.80
C LYS A 490 -26.94 18.12 2.20
N ILE A 491 -27.43 17.88 3.43
CA ILE A 491 -27.77 16.53 3.93
C ILE A 491 -29.27 16.26 3.72
N TYR A 492 -30.12 17.20 4.15
CA TYR A 492 -31.57 17.24 3.96
C TYR A 492 -32.03 18.70 3.98
N ASP A 493 -33.31 18.99 3.72
CA ASP A 493 -33.80 20.36 3.56
C ASP A 493 -33.43 21.25 4.75
N ASN A 494 -32.78 22.38 4.46
CA ASN A 494 -32.21 23.36 5.39
C ASN A 494 -31.13 22.85 6.37
N HIS A 495 -30.58 21.64 6.16
CA HIS A 495 -29.49 21.10 6.96
C HIS A 495 -28.24 20.81 6.13
N TYR A 496 -27.14 21.42 6.55
CA TYR A 496 -25.85 21.36 5.86
C TYR A 496 -24.78 20.76 6.77
N LEU A 497 -23.92 19.94 6.18
CA LEU A 497 -22.62 19.61 6.74
C LEU A 497 -21.63 20.68 6.29
N GLU A 498 -20.97 21.34 7.23
CA GLU A 498 -19.89 22.29 6.94
C GLU A 498 -18.68 21.99 7.84
N THR A 499 -17.48 22.08 7.29
CA THR A 499 -16.21 21.92 8.02
C THR A 499 -15.36 23.18 7.87
N PHE A 500 -14.27 23.31 8.63
CA PHE A 500 -13.41 24.48 8.56
C PHE A 500 -12.48 24.48 7.32
N PRO A 501 -12.41 25.56 6.55
CA PRO A 501 -11.28 25.82 5.66
C PRO A 501 -10.03 26.01 6.52
N LEU A 502 -9.05 25.13 6.36
CA LEU A 502 -7.86 25.12 7.20
C LEU A 502 -6.78 26.06 6.68
N PHE A 503 -6.73 26.22 5.36
CA PHE A 503 -5.75 27.04 4.66
C PHE A 503 -6.46 28.00 3.69
N ASN A 504 -6.00 28.05 2.44
CA ASN A 504 -6.61 28.80 1.35
C ASN A 504 -6.55 27.97 0.06
N LYS A 505 -6.82 26.66 0.19
CA LYS A 505 -6.68 25.69 -0.89
C LYS A 505 -7.79 25.84 -1.93
N GLY A 506 -7.53 25.31 -3.11
CA GLY A 506 -8.51 25.27 -4.20
C GLY A 506 -9.70 24.38 -3.85
N TYR A 507 -10.88 24.75 -4.31
CA TYR A 507 -12.10 23.95 -4.21
C TYR A 507 -12.74 23.71 -5.57
N ILE A 508 -13.57 22.69 -5.62
CA ILE A 508 -14.59 22.47 -6.64
C ILE A 508 -15.95 22.27 -5.96
N GLY A 509 -17.01 22.81 -6.54
CA GLY A 509 -18.38 22.60 -6.09
C GLY A 509 -19.35 22.39 -7.24
N LEU A 510 -20.56 21.98 -6.89
CA LEU A 510 -21.69 21.81 -7.80
C LEU A 510 -22.89 22.60 -7.28
N THR A 511 -23.50 23.39 -8.16
CA THR A 511 -24.70 24.17 -7.84
C THR A 511 -25.98 23.34 -7.97
N GLU A 512 -27.12 23.89 -7.50
CA GLU A 512 -28.43 23.26 -7.69
C GLU A 512 -28.76 23.07 -9.19
N ASN A 513 -28.24 23.97 -10.04
CA ASN A 513 -28.37 23.95 -11.50
C ASN A 513 -27.37 23.02 -12.23
N ASN A 514 -26.66 22.14 -11.51
CA ASN A 514 -25.62 21.25 -12.05
C ASN A 514 -24.42 21.98 -12.69
N GLU A 515 -24.15 23.21 -12.29
CA GLU A 515 -22.98 23.96 -12.74
C GLU A 515 -21.80 23.72 -11.79
N PHE A 516 -20.62 23.52 -12.37
CA PHE A 516 -19.39 23.37 -11.59
C PHE A 516 -18.76 24.73 -11.31
N ILE A 517 -18.44 24.94 -10.03
CA ILE A 517 -17.76 26.15 -9.56
C ILE A 517 -16.38 25.81 -9.01
N PHE A 518 -15.43 26.72 -9.23
CA PHE A 518 -14.04 26.58 -8.80
C PHE A 518 -13.60 27.87 -8.11
N GLY A 519 -12.70 27.74 -7.15
CA GLY A 519 -12.12 28.90 -6.49
C GLY A 519 -11.22 28.50 -5.34
N ARG A 520 -11.04 29.40 -4.39
CA ARG A 520 -10.32 29.14 -3.13
C ARG A 520 -11.19 29.49 -1.95
N LYS A 521 -11.08 28.70 -0.89
CA LYS A 521 -11.79 28.94 0.37
C LYS A 521 -10.77 29.15 1.47
N LYS A 522 -10.78 30.35 2.02
CA LYS A 522 -10.09 30.71 3.26
C LYS A 522 -11.14 30.89 4.36
N ILE A 523 -10.74 30.63 5.60
CA ILE A 523 -11.56 30.95 6.76
C ILE A 523 -11.88 32.45 6.81
N SER A 524 -13.12 32.77 7.13
CA SER A 524 -13.69 34.10 7.33
C SER A 524 -14.35 34.16 8.70
N ASP A 525 -15.05 35.25 9.01
CA ASP A 525 -15.99 35.32 10.13
C ASP A 525 -17.06 34.21 10.05
N GLY A 526 -17.61 33.87 11.19
CA GLY A 526 -18.56 32.77 11.31
C GLY A 526 -18.86 32.43 12.76
N LYS A 527 -19.52 31.30 12.94
CA LYS A 527 -19.88 30.79 14.26
C LYS A 527 -19.89 29.27 14.32
N ILE A 528 -19.81 28.76 15.55
CA ILE A 528 -20.28 27.42 15.87
C ILE A 528 -21.46 27.50 16.82
N ILE A 529 -22.33 26.49 16.74
CA ILE A 529 -23.41 26.26 17.70
C ILE A 529 -23.12 24.92 18.35
N LEU A 530 -22.78 24.93 19.65
CA LEU A 530 -22.48 23.73 20.43
C LEU A 530 -23.52 23.59 21.55
N ASN A 531 -24.36 22.56 21.47
CA ASN A 531 -25.49 22.35 22.40
C ASN A 531 -26.35 23.61 22.58
N ASN A 532 -26.74 24.24 21.45
CA ASN A 532 -27.53 25.47 21.38
C ASN A 532 -26.84 26.74 21.94
N VAL A 533 -25.53 26.69 22.19
CA VAL A 533 -24.73 27.85 22.57
C VAL A 533 -23.94 28.36 21.37
N ASP A 534 -24.18 29.62 21.00
CA ASP A 534 -23.51 30.29 19.89
C ASP A 534 -22.14 30.82 20.32
N ILE A 535 -21.11 30.51 19.53
CA ILE A 535 -19.74 30.98 19.71
C ILE A 535 -19.30 31.57 18.38
N SER A 536 -19.32 32.90 18.29
CA SER A 536 -19.08 33.63 17.04
C SER A 536 -17.72 34.30 17.06
N TRP A 537 -17.09 34.39 15.90
CA TRP A 537 -15.84 35.13 15.71
C TRP A 537 -15.94 36.04 14.49
N LYS A 538 -15.20 37.14 14.53
CA LYS A 538 -15.00 38.03 13.39
C LYS A 538 -13.69 37.73 12.69
N LYS A 539 -13.51 38.30 11.51
CA LYS A 539 -12.32 38.07 10.67
C LYS A 539 -11.02 38.48 11.38
N GLU A 540 -11.08 39.54 12.19
CA GLU A 540 -9.98 40.03 13.02
C GLU A 540 -9.61 39.10 14.18
N ASN A 541 -10.46 38.13 14.55
CA ASN A 541 -10.17 37.16 15.61
C ASN A 541 -9.38 35.94 15.12
N ILE A 542 -9.07 35.84 13.83
CA ILE A 542 -8.47 34.64 13.23
C ILE A 542 -6.95 34.76 13.23
N ASN A 543 -6.27 33.80 13.87
CA ASN A 543 -4.80 33.72 13.91
C ASN A 543 -4.11 35.00 14.40
N LYS A 544 -4.74 35.72 15.34
CA LYS A 544 -4.19 36.95 15.92
C LYS A 544 -3.82 36.76 17.38
N ASN A 545 -2.72 37.39 17.78
CA ASN A 545 -2.31 37.54 19.19
C ASN A 545 -2.88 38.85 19.75
N ILE A 546 -4.20 39.00 19.71
CA ILE A 546 -4.91 40.14 20.30
C ILE A 546 -5.73 39.59 21.46
N ASP A 547 -5.74 40.28 22.61
CA ASP A 547 -6.60 39.91 23.74
C ASP A 547 -8.06 40.22 23.41
N THR A 548 -8.70 39.28 22.73
CA THR A 548 -10.13 39.31 22.40
C THR A 548 -10.84 38.17 23.12
N ASP A 549 -12.16 38.27 23.25
CA ASP A 549 -12.98 37.27 23.95
C ASP A 549 -12.88 35.89 23.31
N ILE A 550 -12.83 35.84 21.98
CA ILE A 550 -12.77 34.63 21.18
C ILE A 550 -11.66 34.79 20.14
N ILE A 551 -10.80 33.78 20.02
CA ILE A 551 -9.77 33.69 18.98
C ILE A 551 -9.95 32.35 18.27
N LEU A 552 -9.92 32.37 16.93
CA LEU A 552 -9.89 31.15 16.13
C LEU A 552 -8.47 30.91 15.62
N TYR A 553 -7.84 29.84 16.07
CA TYR A 553 -6.56 29.38 15.54
C TYR A 553 -6.81 28.32 14.46
N THR A 554 -6.37 28.60 13.24
CA THR A 554 -6.24 27.64 12.15
C THR A 554 -4.77 27.29 11.93
N PRO A 555 -4.43 26.21 11.21
CA PRO A 555 -3.04 25.82 10.97
C PRO A 555 -2.18 26.92 10.29
N GLN A 556 -2.82 27.87 9.58
CA GLN A 556 -2.13 29.06 9.04
C GLN A 556 -1.48 29.94 10.10
N TYR A 557 -1.85 29.83 11.38
CA TYR A 557 -1.15 30.53 12.46
C TYR A 557 0.35 30.20 12.48
N ALA A 558 0.75 29.00 12.04
CA ALA A 558 2.15 28.62 11.95
C ALA A 558 2.96 29.41 10.89
N ASP A 559 2.31 30.16 9.98
CA ASP A 559 3.01 31.01 9.00
C ASP A 559 3.79 32.15 9.67
N SER A 560 3.49 32.49 10.93
CA SER A 560 4.24 33.50 11.69
C SER A 560 5.61 33.02 12.15
N ILE A 561 5.93 31.74 11.99
CA ILE A 561 7.18 31.13 12.45
C ILE A 561 8.21 31.27 11.31
N LYS A 562 9.25 32.08 11.55
CA LYS A 562 10.24 32.47 10.51
C LYS A 562 11.26 31.40 10.19
N THR A 563 11.54 30.49 11.13
CA THR A 563 12.41 29.34 10.90
C THR A 563 11.60 28.20 10.30
N ILE A 564 12.24 27.35 9.49
CA ILE A 564 11.64 26.10 9.02
C ILE A 564 12.16 24.99 9.95
N PRO A 565 11.51 24.71 11.09
CA PRO A 565 11.84 23.54 11.88
C PRO A 565 11.55 22.27 11.08
N ASP A 566 12.10 21.15 11.52
CA ASP A 566 11.74 19.83 10.99
C ASP A 566 10.22 19.65 11.08
N PHE A 567 9.55 19.82 9.93
CA PHE A 567 8.10 19.79 9.85
C PHE A 567 7.53 18.47 10.35
N LYS A 568 8.30 17.39 10.34
CA LYS A 568 7.83 16.08 10.79
C LYS A 568 7.58 16.08 12.28
N ASN A 569 8.53 16.58 13.07
CA ASN A 569 8.49 16.61 14.53
C ASN A 569 7.94 17.91 15.11
N PHE A 570 7.61 18.89 14.26
CA PHE A 570 7.07 20.17 14.69
C PHE A 570 5.71 20.05 15.39
N THR A 571 5.59 20.71 16.54
CA THR A 571 4.34 20.91 17.29
C THR A 571 4.21 22.38 17.68
N LEU A 572 2.99 22.92 17.62
CA LEU A 572 2.68 24.29 18.00
C LEU A 572 1.59 24.30 19.07
N THR A 573 1.82 24.94 20.20
CA THR A 573 0.79 25.15 21.23
C THR A 573 0.16 26.53 21.10
N VAL A 574 -1.14 26.63 21.40
CA VAL A 574 -1.92 27.87 21.32
C VAL A 574 -2.85 28.03 22.53
N GLY A 575 -3.31 29.26 22.78
CA GLY A 575 -4.34 29.54 23.78
C GLY A 575 -3.90 29.41 25.24
N LYS A 576 -2.65 29.75 25.55
CA LYS A 576 -2.16 29.78 26.95
C LYS A 576 -3.11 30.62 27.82
N ASN A 577 -3.46 30.11 29.00
CA ASN A 577 -4.40 30.72 29.95
C ASN A 577 -5.81 30.99 29.39
N ARG A 578 -6.26 30.23 28.39
CA ARG A 578 -7.61 30.34 27.80
C ARG A 578 -8.32 28.99 27.83
N PHE A 579 -9.63 28.98 27.64
CA PHE A 579 -10.39 27.76 27.45
C PHE A 579 -10.41 27.42 25.96
N ASN A 580 -9.76 26.32 25.59
CA ASN A 580 -9.51 25.93 24.22
C ASN A 580 -10.33 24.70 23.86
N MET A 581 -10.99 24.74 22.71
CA MET A 581 -11.72 23.63 22.13
C MET A 581 -11.03 23.20 20.85
N VAL A 582 -10.56 21.96 20.80
CA VAL A 582 -9.90 21.38 19.62
C VAL A 582 -10.96 20.73 18.75
N ILE A 583 -11.14 21.23 17.53
CA ILE A 583 -12.14 20.75 16.58
C ILE A 583 -11.44 20.25 15.32
N ILE A 584 -11.76 19.03 14.91
CA ILE A 584 -11.25 18.40 13.68
C ILE A 584 -12.46 17.94 12.86
N ASN A 585 -12.47 18.31 11.59
CA ASN A 585 -13.64 18.12 10.71
C ASN A 585 -14.88 18.81 11.30
N ASP A 586 -15.88 18.04 11.69
CA ASP A 586 -17.14 18.41 12.33
C ASP A 586 -17.24 17.88 13.77
N LYS A 587 -16.10 17.55 14.40
CA LYS A 587 -16.06 16.92 15.73
C LYS A 587 -15.19 17.69 16.72
N LEU A 588 -15.74 17.92 17.90
CA LEU A 588 -15.00 18.29 19.09
C LEU A 588 -14.19 17.08 19.59
N ILE A 589 -12.86 17.24 19.64
CA ILE A 589 -11.94 16.21 20.12
C ILE A 589 -11.82 16.27 21.64
N ILE A 590 -11.48 17.45 22.15
CA ILE A 590 -11.26 17.70 23.56
C ILE A 590 -11.35 19.20 23.82
N SER A 591 -11.62 19.58 25.07
CA SER A 591 -11.47 20.95 25.55
C SER A 591 -10.52 21.03 26.73
N ARG A 592 -9.84 22.16 26.92
CA ARG A 592 -8.88 22.35 28.01
C ARG A 592 -8.84 23.79 28.48
N LEU A 593 -8.80 24.01 29.79
CA LEU A 593 -8.41 25.29 30.37
C LEU A 593 -6.88 25.32 30.51
N GLY A 594 -6.22 26.00 29.57
CA GLY A 594 -4.78 25.94 29.35
C GLY A 594 -4.45 25.60 27.90
N GLU A 595 -3.17 25.72 27.53
CA GLU A 595 -2.75 25.53 26.13
C GLU A 595 -3.01 24.12 25.57
N VAL A 596 -3.29 24.05 24.27
CA VAL A 596 -3.49 22.80 23.50
C VAL A 596 -2.57 22.81 22.28
N VAL A 597 -2.29 21.64 21.70
CA VAL A 597 -1.57 21.55 20.42
C VAL A 597 -2.53 21.91 19.29
N LEU A 598 -2.12 22.82 18.41
CA LEU A 598 -2.85 23.14 17.18
C LEU A 598 -2.72 21.98 16.19
N PRO A 599 -3.82 21.26 15.88
CA PRO A 599 -3.76 20.14 14.93
C PRO A 599 -3.56 20.62 13.49
N PRO A 600 -2.84 19.87 12.62
CA PRO A 600 -2.64 20.25 11.22
C PRO A 600 -3.90 20.06 10.34
N PHE A 601 -4.89 19.32 10.81
CA PHE A 601 -6.16 18.99 10.12
C PHE A 601 -7.39 19.54 10.86
N GLY A 602 -7.21 20.55 11.74
CA GLY A 602 -8.30 21.10 12.54
C GLY A 602 -8.02 22.53 12.99
N VAL A 603 -8.91 23.03 13.84
CA VAL A 603 -8.86 24.38 14.40
C VAL A 603 -8.94 24.33 15.92
N VAL A 604 -8.54 25.43 16.56
CA VAL A 604 -8.75 25.64 18.00
C VAL A 604 -9.55 26.91 18.19
N ILE A 605 -10.71 26.80 18.83
CA ILE A 605 -11.48 27.96 19.30
C ILE A 605 -11.04 28.24 20.72
N SER A 606 -10.55 29.46 20.97
CA SER A 606 -9.94 29.86 22.22
C SER A 606 -10.73 30.99 22.88
N ILE A 607 -11.33 30.70 24.03
CA ILE A 607 -12.20 31.60 24.78
C ILE A 607 -11.45 32.17 25.98
N LYS A 608 -11.58 33.48 26.21
CA LYS A 608 -10.97 34.18 27.35
C LYS A 608 -11.36 33.51 28.67
N LYS A 609 -10.40 33.39 29.58
CA LYS A 609 -10.56 32.65 30.86
C LYS A 609 -11.78 33.07 31.65
N ASP A 610 -12.06 34.37 31.69
CA ASP A 610 -13.15 34.95 32.49
C ASP A 610 -14.53 34.55 31.95
N LEU A 611 -14.63 34.28 30.64
CA LEU A 611 -15.85 33.79 30.00
C LEU A 611 -15.98 32.27 30.08
N ALA A 612 -14.89 31.54 30.34
CA ALA A 612 -14.85 30.09 30.26
C ALA A 612 -15.87 29.41 31.18
N LYS A 613 -16.03 29.90 32.42
CA LYS A 613 -16.96 29.30 33.40
C LYS A 613 -18.40 29.27 32.86
N ASN A 614 -18.82 30.35 32.19
CA ASN A 614 -20.15 30.47 31.60
C ASN A 614 -20.34 29.46 30.46
N TYR A 615 -19.37 29.35 29.54
CA TYR A 615 -19.44 28.37 28.45
C TYR A 615 -19.38 26.92 28.94
N ILE A 616 -18.51 26.63 29.90
CA ILE A 616 -18.39 25.29 30.53
C ILE A 616 -19.74 24.85 31.08
N GLN A 617 -20.41 25.73 31.84
CA GLN A 617 -21.69 25.44 32.45
C GLN A 617 -22.84 25.33 31.43
N LYS A 618 -22.98 26.31 30.52
CA LYS A 618 -24.08 26.34 29.54
C LYS A 618 -24.02 25.20 28.54
N ILE A 619 -22.83 24.80 28.11
CA ILE A 619 -22.65 23.71 27.14
C ILE A 619 -22.73 22.33 27.82
N GLY A 620 -22.41 22.27 29.12
CA GLY A 620 -22.45 21.03 29.91
C GLY A 620 -21.14 20.23 29.86
N PHE A 621 -19.99 20.92 29.88
CA PHE A 621 -18.68 20.28 29.89
C PHE A 621 -18.39 19.56 31.21
N ALA A 622 -18.02 18.28 31.14
CA ALA A 622 -17.58 17.53 32.31
C ALA A 622 -16.07 17.71 32.51
N LYS A 623 -15.65 18.05 33.74
CA LYS A 623 -14.23 18.22 34.07
C LYS A 623 -13.52 16.87 34.15
N LEU A 624 -12.33 16.82 33.56
CA LEU A 624 -11.36 15.73 33.65
C LEU A 624 -10.12 16.19 34.45
N GLU A 625 -9.13 15.31 34.56
CA GLU A 625 -7.83 15.67 35.14
C GLU A 625 -7.07 16.71 34.30
N LYS A 626 -6.07 17.35 34.91
CA LYS A 626 -5.13 18.28 34.24
C LYS A 626 -5.82 19.42 33.46
N ASN A 627 -6.98 19.86 33.95
CA ASN A 627 -7.84 20.90 33.37
C ASN A 627 -8.39 20.57 31.98
N TYR A 628 -8.46 19.29 31.61
CA TYR A 628 -9.22 18.85 30.44
C TYR A 628 -10.71 18.78 30.76
N TYR A 629 -11.51 18.85 29.71
CA TYR A 629 -12.96 18.77 29.76
C TYR A 629 -13.45 17.93 28.57
N GLU A 630 -14.44 17.08 28.82
CA GLU A 630 -15.08 16.26 27.80
C GLU A 630 -16.56 16.57 27.66
N LEU A 631 -17.09 16.20 26.48
CA LEU A 631 -18.50 16.29 26.16
C LEU A 631 -18.87 15.02 25.37
N LYS A 632 -19.60 14.09 25.99
CA LYS A 632 -19.87 12.76 25.40
C LYS A 632 -20.91 12.80 24.28
N ASN A 633 -22.01 13.50 24.52
CA ASN A 633 -23.10 13.66 23.56
C ASN A 633 -23.26 15.15 23.28
N TYR A 634 -23.05 15.55 22.02
CA TYR A 634 -23.19 16.94 21.62
C TYR A 634 -23.70 17.07 20.18
N LYS A 635 -24.29 18.23 19.93
CA LYS A 635 -24.59 18.71 18.57
C LYS A 635 -23.69 19.90 18.27
N LEU A 636 -22.87 19.76 17.24
CA LEU A 636 -22.01 20.83 16.71
C LEU A 636 -22.52 21.22 15.32
N ILE A 637 -22.84 22.50 15.14
CA ILE A 637 -23.09 23.10 13.84
C ILE A 637 -21.97 24.10 13.59
N ILE A 638 -21.40 24.06 12.39
CA ILE A 638 -20.42 25.03 11.91
C ILE A 638 -21.13 25.87 10.85
N ASP A 639 -21.04 27.18 10.95
CA ASP A 639 -21.60 28.12 9.97
C ASP A 639 -20.61 29.22 9.66
N ILE A 640 -20.00 29.13 8.48
CA ILE A 640 -18.96 30.06 8.04
C ILE A 640 -19.54 31.01 7.02
N ASN A 641 -19.38 32.33 7.25
CA ASN A 641 -19.91 33.32 6.33
C ASN A 641 -19.23 33.19 4.96
N SER A 642 -20.02 33.26 3.90
CA SER A 642 -19.56 33.01 2.54
C SER A 642 -20.18 34.05 1.60
N ASN A 643 -19.40 34.49 0.63
CA ASN A 643 -19.89 35.37 -0.45
C ASN A 643 -20.75 34.61 -1.49
N MET A 644 -20.89 33.29 -1.32
CA MET A 644 -21.72 32.44 -2.18
C MET A 644 -23.08 32.22 -1.52
N ASP A 645 -24.14 32.23 -2.33
CA ASP A 645 -25.47 31.80 -1.88
C ASP A 645 -25.49 30.30 -1.60
N LYS A 646 -25.36 29.94 -0.32
CA LYS A 646 -25.36 28.54 0.16
C LYS A 646 -26.61 27.78 -0.25
N LYS A 647 -27.74 28.45 -0.54
CA LYS A 647 -28.99 27.79 -0.98
C LYS A 647 -28.89 27.22 -2.40
N ASN A 648 -28.06 27.81 -3.25
CA ASN A 648 -27.82 27.35 -4.62
C ASN A 648 -26.66 26.33 -4.72
N ILE A 649 -26.14 25.82 -3.60
CA ILE A 649 -24.99 24.90 -3.59
C ILE A 649 -25.44 23.49 -3.15
N LYS A 650 -25.25 22.49 -4.04
CA LYS A 650 -25.41 21.07 -3.67
C LYS A 650 -24.27 20.62 -2.77
N TRP A 651 -23.04 20.90 -3.20
CA TRP A 651 -21.82 20.58 -2.43
C TRP A 651 -20.60 21.37 -2.89
N ILE A 652 -19.62 21.55 -2.00
CA ILE A 652 -18.28 22.08 -2.24
C ILE A 652 -17.26 21.22 -1.48
N TYR A 653 -16.13 20.92 -2.14
CA TYR A 653 -14.97 20.27 -1.52
C TYR A 653 -13.69 21.04 -1.88
N GLY A 654 -13.01 21.56 -0.86
CA GLY A 654 -11.68 22.15 -0.89
C GLY A 654 -10.50 21.16 -0.84
N GLY A 655 -9.33 21.67 -0.48
CA GLY A 655 -8.14 20.83 -0.30
C GLY A 655 -7.31 20.57 -1.56
N GLY A 656 -7.80 20.92 -2.75
CA GLY A 656 -7.07 20.77 -4.02
C GLY A 656 -6.06 21.88 -4.29
N THR A 657 -5.26 21.72 -5.34
CA THR A 657 -4.32 22.77 -5.82
C THR A 657 -4.87 23.40 -7.09
N LEU A 658 -5.15 24.71 -7.10
CA LEU A 658 -5.68 25.39 -8.27
C LEU A 658 -4.53 25.75 -9.23
N ILE A 659 -4.55 25.18 -10.43
CA ILE A 659 -3.49 25.28 -11.43
C ILE A 659 -3.81 26.33 -12.50
N ILE A 660 -5.07 26.39 -12.93
CA ILE A 660 -5.57 27.38 -13.88
C ILE A 660 -6.81 28.02 -13.26
N GLU A 661 -6.84 29.35 -13.26
CA GLU A 661 -7.94 30.16 -12.72
C GLU A 661 -8.32 31.23 -13.75
N ASN A 662 -9.57 31.21 -14.23
CA ASN A 662 -10.07 32.14 -15.25
C ASN A 662 -9.16 32.19 -16.50
N GLY A 663 -8.72 31.04 -17.01
CA GLY A 663 -7.81 30.96 -18.17
C GLY A 663 -6.34 31.28 -17.87
N LYS A 664 -6.02 31.75 -16.65
CA LYS A 664 -4.64 32.10 -16.28
C LYS A 664 -3.92 30.88 -15.73
N ASN A 665 -2.83 30.48 -16.40
CA ASN A 665 -1.91 29.46 -15.90
C ASN A 665 -1.10 29.97 -14.70
N LEU A 666 -1.44 29.49 -13.51
CA LEU A 666 -0.83 29.84 -12.23
C LEU A 666 0.54 29.15 -12.02
N PHE A 667 0.87 28.17 -12.87
CA PHE A 667 2.08 27.35 -12.82
C PHE A 667 2.99 27.59 -14.04
N LYS A 668 2.83 28.73 -14.73
CA LYS A 668 3.58 29.09 -15.94
C LYS A 668 5.11 29.09 -15.74
N ASN A 669 5.58 29.45 -14.54
CA ASN A 669 6.99 29.43 -14.16
C ASN A 669 7.17 29.14 -12.67
N THR A 670 8.41 28.83 -12.26
CA THR A 670 8.74 28.44 -10.88
C THR A 670 8.42 29.51 -9.83
N LYS A 671 8.55 30.80 -10.17
CA LYS A 671 8.24 31.91 -9.25
C LYS A 671 6.75 31.99 -8.96
N LEU A 672 5.91 31.95 -10.00
CA LEU A 672 4.46 31.93 -9.87
C LEU A 672 3.98 30.68 -9.15
N LYS A 673 4.45 29.49 -9.56
CA LYS A 673 4.19 28.22 -8.87
C LYS A 673 4.46 28.30 -7.37
N THR A 674 5.63 28.80 -6.99
CA THR A 674 6.03 28.93 -5.57
C THR A 674 5.12 29.92 -4.84
N SER A 675 4.81 31.07 -5.46
CA SER A 675 3.89 32.07 -4.90
C SER A 675 2.50 31.47 -4.64
N GLU A 676 1.97 30.71 -5.60
CA GLU A 676 0.63 30.13 -5.50
C GLU A 676 0.59 28.99 -4.48
N PHE A 677 1.65 28.17 -4.40
CA PHE A 677 1.79 27.20 -3.32
C PHE A 677 1.85 27.85 -1.94
N LYS A 678 2.54 28.98 -1.79
CA LYS A 678 2.54 29.75 -0.53
C LYS A 678 1.14 30.32 -0.24
N ARG A 679 0.48 30.89 -1.25
CA ARG A 679 -0.87 31.47 -1.16
C ARG A 679 -1.92 30.44 -0.72
N GLU A 680 -1.82 29.21 -1.18
CA GLU A 680 -2.71 28.11 -0.79
C GLU A 680 -2.31 27.41 0.53
N GLY A 681 -1.17 27.79 1.11
CA GLY A 681 -0.66 27.22 2.36
C GLY A 681 0.01 25.86 2.21
N TRP A 682 0.47 25.46 1.02
CA TRP A 682 1.17 24.19 0.82
C TRP A 682 2.58 24.15 1.43
N PHE A 683 3.22 25.32 1.57
CA PHE A 683 4.49 25.49 2.29
C PHE A 683 4.33 25.71 3.80
N ASN A 684 3.10 25.81 4.30
CA ASN A 684 2.88 25.89 5.74
C ASN A 684 3.31 24.58 6.39
N ILE A 685 4.04 24.68 7.50
CA ILE A 685 4.66 23.52 8.17
C ILE A 685 3.64 22.47 8.64
N LEU A 686 2.47 22.92 9.12
CA LEU A 686 1.38 22.03 9.53
C LEU A 686 0.68 21.43 8.30
N SER A 687 0.57 22.18 7.19
CA SER A 687 0.08 21.63 5.91
C SER A 687 0.98 20.52 5.38
N MET A 688 2.30 20.66 5.48
CA MET A 688 3.26 19.64 5.06
C MET A 688 3.12 18.33 5.85
N GLN A 689 2.65 18.39 7.11
CA GLN A 689 2.34 17.20 7.91
C GLN A 689 1.11 16.43 7.44
N THR A 690 0.22 17.06 6.68
CA THR A 690 -0.97 16.40 6.10
C THR A 690 -0.66 15.64 4.80
N GLN A 691 0.57 15.73 4.30
CA GLN A 691 0.95 15.22 2.99
C GLN A 691 1.83 13.97 3.11
N GLU A 692 1.33 12.83 2.64
CA GLU A 692 2.16 11.62 2.55
C GLU A 692 3.24 11.73 1.46
N THR A 693 3.00 12.51 0.41
CA THR A 693 3.96 12.91 -0.62
C THR A 693 3.90 14.44 -0.71
N GLN A 694 5.05 15.08 -0.55
CA GLN A 694 5.17 16.54 -0.61
C GLN A 694 4.88 17.05 -2.04
N LEU A 695 3.86 17.90 -2.19
CA LEU A 695 3.40 18.41 -3.49
C LEU A 695 4.30 19.49 -4.08
N GLN A 696 5.02 20.20 -3.21
CA GLN A 696 5.92 21.29 -3.54
C GLN A 696 7.26 20.83 -4.14
N LYS A 697 7.57 19.53 -4.03
CA LYS A 697 8.76 18.96 -4.65
C LYS A 697 8.60 18.89 -6.16
N GLU A 698 9.64 19.31 -6.87
CA GLU A 698 9.70 19.28 -8.33
C GLU A 698 10.04 17.87 -8.81
N GLU A 699 9.06 16.97 -8.67
CA GLU A 699 9.16 15.57 -9.08
C GLU A 699 7.98 15.20 -9.96
N ARG A 700 8.25 14.37 -10.98
CA ARG A 700 7.21 13.74 -11.77
C ARG A 700 6.43 12.77 -10.90
N ASN A 701 5.12 12.93 -10.89
CA ASN A 701 4.24 12.13 -10.05
C ASN A 701 2.99 11.72 -10.83
N PRO A 702 2.32 10.61 -10.44
CA PRO A 702 0.97 10.37 -10.88
C PRO A 702 0.06 11.51 -10.44
N ARG A 703 -0.84 11.97 -11.31
CA ARG A 703 -1.75 13.11 -11.07
C ARG A 703 -3.18 12.76 -11.47
N SER A 704 -4.13 13.26 -10.69
CA SER A 704 -5.56 13.32 -11.05
C SER A 704 -5.96 14.78 -11.09
N VAL A 705 -6.67 15.20 -12.13
CA VAL A 705 -7.16 16.57 -12.27
C VAL A 705 -8.58 16.61 -12.79
N ILE A 706 -9.26 17.70 -12.46
CA ILE A 706 -10.59 18.03 -12.92
C ILE A 706 -10.59 19.49 -13.37
N GLY A 707 -11.28 19.79 -14.47
CA GLY A 707 -11.30 21.14 -15.00
C GLY A 707 -12.47 21.41 -15.93
N ILE A 708 -12.61 22.68 -16.30
CA ILE A 708 -13.60 23.19 -17.26
C ILE A 708 -12.85 23.88 -18.39
N SER A 709 -13.20 23.58 -19.64
CA SER A 709 -12.68 24.28 -20.82
C SER A 709 -13.31 25.66 -21.01
N GLU A 710 -12.75 26.51 -21.87
CA GLU A 710 -13.43 27.78 -22.23
C GLU A 710 -14.78 27.57 -22.93
N LYS A 711 -15.04 26.35 -23.44
CA LYS A 711 -16.33 25.94 -24.01
C LYS A 711 -17.33 25.44 -22.95
N ASN A 712 -17.02 25.62 -21.66
CA ASN A 712 -17.80 25.11 -20.53
C ASN A 712 -17.99 23.58 -20.50
N GLU A 713 -17.11 22.83 -21.16
CA GLU A 713 -17.11 21.36 -21.07
C GLU A 713 -16.25 20.93 -19.88
N ILE A 714 -16.80 20.08 -19.00
CA ILE A 714 -16.02 19.51 -17.91
C ILE A 714 -15.15 18.35 -18.43
N PHE A 715 -13.95 18.23 -17.89
CA PHE A 715 -13.09 17.08 -18.15
C PHE A 715 -12.44 16.55 -16.88
N LEU A 716 -12.20 15.25 -16.89
CA LEU A 716 -11.45 14.50 -15.89
C LEU A 716 -10.20 13.96 -16.57
N ALA A 717 -9.04 14.06 -15.93
CA ALA A 717 -7.82 13.46 -16.46
C ALA A 717 -6.99 12.78 -15.39
N THR A 718 -6.37 11.67 -15.77
CA THR A 718 -5.39 10.97 -14.95
C THR A 718 -4.10 10.74 -15.73
N PHE A 719 -2.99 10.98 -15.04
CA PHE A 719 -1.64 10.77 -15.53
C PHE A 719 -1.02 9.69 -14.64
N SER A 720 -0.78 8.52 -15.20
CA SER A 720 -0.13 7.43 -14.45
C SER A 720 1.33 7.80 -14.14
N GLY A 721 1.93 7.23 -13.10
CA GLY A 721 3.31 7.55 -12.75
C GLY A 721 3.96 6.52 -11.82
N ARG A 722 5.25 6.72 -11.51
CA ARG A 722 6.04 5.87 -10.59
C ARG A 722 6.13 4.39 -11.01
N THR A 723 5.99 4.11 -12.30
CA THR A 723 6.17 2.78 -12.91
C THR A 723 7.23 2.85 -14.02
N LYS A 724 7.76 1.72 -14.52
CA LYS A 724 8.64 1.78 -15.71
C LYS A 724 7.82 2.07 -16.98
N GLU A 725 6.51 1.82 -16.96
CA GLU A 725 5.57 2.17 -18.05
C GLU A 725 5.16 3.65 -18.09
N SER A 726 5.20 4.34 -16.95
CA SER A 726 4.76 5.73 -16.85
C SER A 726 5.51 6.45 -15.74
N LYS A 727 6.23 7.52 -16.09
CA LYS A 727 7.03 8.31 -15.13
C LYS A 727 6.18 9.25 -14.27
N GLY A 728 5.00 9.63 -14.76
CA GLY A 728 4.23 10.73 -14.19
C GLY A 728 4.63 12.05 -14.83
N VAL A 729 4.06 13.15 -14.32
CA VAL A 729 4.21 14.48 -14.93
C VAL A 729 4.51 15.55 -13.89
N TYR A 730 5.23 16.58 -14.34
CA TYR A 730 5.26 17.89 -13.70
C TYR A 730 3.98 18.68 -13.97
N TYR A 731 3.77 19.75 -13.21
CA TYR A 731 2.61 20.62 -13.41
C TYR A 731 2.60 21.31 -14.79
N SER A 732 3.77 21.67 -15.30
CA SER A 732 3.92 22.27 -16.63
C SER A 732 3.65 21.28 -17.77
N GLU A 733 4.07 20.02 -17.61
CA GLU A 733 3.86 18.96 -18.61
C GLU A 733 2.38 18.60 -18.73
N LEU A 734 1.66 18.44 -17.61
CA LEU A 734 0.22 18.12 -17.70
C LEU A 734 -0.57 19.24 -18.37
N ILE A 735 -0.26 20.51 -18.10
CA ILE A 735 -1.04 21.64 -18.64
C ILE A 735 -0.92 21.62 -20.16
N LYS A 736 0.29 21.47 -20.68
CA LYS A 736 0.55 21.39 -22.13
C LYS A 736 -0.18 20.21 -22.76
N ILE A 737 -0.14 19.04 -22.15
CA ILE A 737 -0.85 17.85 -22.66
C ILE A 737 -2.36 18.11 -22.69
N LEU A 738 -2.94 18.69 -21.63
CA LEU A 738 -4.36 19.01 -21.59
C LEU A 738 -4.75 20.08 -22.61
N GLU A 739 -3.94 21.12 -22.80
CA GLU A 739 -4.19 22.16 -23.79
C GLU A 739 -4.17 21.61 -25.23
N ILE A 740 -3.32 20.61 -25.52
CA ILE A 740 -3.31 19.90 -26.82
C ILE A 740 -4.62 19.14 -27.04
N GLU A 741 -5.15 18.46 -26.02
CA GLU A 741 -6.30 17.56 -26.16
C GLU A 741 -7.66 18.24 -25.97
N ILE A 742 -7.73 19.24 -25.09
CA ILE A 742 -8.98 19.93 -24.69
C ILE A 742 -9.07 21.34 -25.30
N GLY A 743 -7.94 21.94 -25.66
CA GLY A 743 -7.85 23.36 -26.01
C GLY A 743 -7.72 24.25 -24.77
N LYS A 744 -8.16 25.50 -24.87
CA LYS A 744 -8.04 26.47 -23.76
C LYS A 744 -8.87 26.03 -22.54
N ILE A 745 -8.23 26.10 -21.37
CA ILE A 745 -8.79 25.65 -20.09
C ILE A 745 -9.15 26.87 -19.25
N LYS A 746 -10.40 26.95 -18.78
CA LYS A 746 -10.89 28.03 -17.91
C LYS A 746 -10.48 27.80 -16.44
N TYR A 747 -10.67 26.59 -15.95
CA TYR A 747 -10.26 26.18 -14.61
C TYR A 747 -9.63 24.80 -14.63
N LEU A 748 -8.59 24.60 -13.81
CA LEU A 748 -7.94 23.30 -13.61
C LEU A 748 -7.56 23.15 -12.14
N LEU A 749 -8.07 22.10 -11.51
CA LEU A 749 -7.77 21.75 -10.13
C LEU A 749 -7.05 20.40 -10.08
N ASN A 750 -5.91 20.35 -9.39
CA ASN A 750 -5.27 19.09 -9.03
C ASN A 750 -5.89 18.52 -7.76
N LEU A 751 -6.22 17.23 -7.86
CA LEU A 751 -6.83 16.42 -6.82
C LEU A 751 -5.75 15.55 -6.13
N ASP A 752 -6.15 14.62 -5.27
CA ASP A 752 -5.19 13.70 -4.67
C ASP A 752 -4.58 12.78 -5.74
N GLY A 753 -3.25 12.76 -5.75
CA GLY A 753 -2.42 12.11 -6.76
C GLY A 753 -1.63 10.93 -6.19
N GLY A 754 -0.47 10.65 -6.78
CA GLY A 754 0.38 9.55 -6.30
C GLY A 754 -0.31 8.19 -6.42
N ALA A 755 -0.25 7.38 -5.37
CA ALA A 755 -0.86 6.05 -5.36
C ALA A 755 -2.40 6.10 -5.43
N SER A 756 -3.00 7.24 -5.14
CA SER A 756 -4.45 7.44 -5.16
C SER A 756 -4.99 7.73 -6.58
N THR A 757 -4.11 7.98 -7.57
CA THR A 757 -4.51 8.28 -8.94
C THR A 757 -5.26 7.10 -9.56
N CYS A 758 -6.56 7.25 -9.82
CA CYS A 758 -7.36 6.24 -10.51
C CYS A 758 -8.55 6.88 -11.25
N MET A 759 -8.97 6.22 -12.32
CA MET A 759 -10.20 6.49 -13.06
C MET A 759 -10.75 5.15 -13.56
N GLY A 760 -12.07 4.99 -13.58
CA GLY A 760 -12.69 3.77 -14.09
C GLY A 760 -14.19 3.85 -14.29
#